data_AF-A0A895AJC4-F1
#
_entry.id   AF-A0A895AJC4-F1
#
_cell.length_a   1.000
_cell.length_b   1.000
_cell.length_c   1.000
_cell.angle_alpha   90.00
_cell.angle_beta   90.00
_cell.angle_gamma   90.00
#
_symmetry.space_group_name_H-M   'P 1'
#
loop_
_entity.id
_entity.type
_entity.pdbx_description
1 polymer ?
#
loop_
_entity_poly.entity_id
_entity_poly.type
_entity_poly.pdbx_seq_one_letter_code
_entity_poly.pdbx_strand_id
1 'polypeptide(L)'
;PCTHKDTGRCFMTSQNHGFAVDTNTLPNHWNILFTNENDKTNEGIIHESLPYFSVQFHPEHTAGPTDLECLFDVFIDAVKSFKSSKNYIVNTMITEKLKFAPKLQDRPKKVLILGSGGLSIGQAGEFDYSGSQGVKAMQEEKIQTVLINPNIATVQTSKGLADKVYFLPITPEYVEQVIKAERPTGVLLTFGGQTALNCGVELEKSKVFERYNVSVLGTPIQSIVDTEDRKIFAEKINAIGEKVAPSAAVCSVEEALLAAIQIGYPVMARSAFSLGGLGSGFANNEEELRILAHQALSHSEQLIIDKSLKGWKEVEYEVVRDAYDNCITVCNMENVDPLGIHTGESIVVAPSQTLSNKEYYMLRNTALKVIRHFGIVGECNIQYALNPYSEEFYIIEVNARLSRSSALASKATGYPLAYVAAKLALGIPLPTINNSVTGVTTACFEPSLDYCVVKIPRWDLAKFNRVSTKIGSSMKSVGEVMAIGRNFEEAFQKALRMVDENVNGFDPYIKQVNENELREPTDKRMFVLAAALRENYSVDKLYDLTKIDKWFLNKFKNIIEYYKQLESTSSTSITFDILKKAKQIGFSDKQIAAAIKSTELGVRKLREEFKITPFVKQIDTVAAEWPASTNYLYLTYNGSTHDLDFPGELIMVLGSGVYRIGSSVEFDWCAVGCLRELKNQGKKTIMINYNPETVSTDYDMSDRLYFEEISFEVVMD
;
A
#
# COMPACT_ATOMS: atom_id res chain seq x y z
N PRO A 1 -6.45 -20.13 1.74
CA PRO A 1 -6.98 -19.76 3.08
C PRO A 1 -7.77 -20.92 3.68
N CYS A 2 -7.49 -21.35 4.91
CA CYS A 2 -8.18 -22.46 5.53
C CYS A 2 -8.85 -22.07 6.85
N THR A 3 -10.10 -22.49 7.04
CA THR A 3 -10.86 -22.25 8.27
C THR A 3 -10.81 -23.47 9.18
N HIS A 4 -10.47 -23.24 10.44
CA HIS A 4 -10.56 -24.24 11.48
C HIS A 4 -12.03 -24.46 11.87
N LYS A 5 -12.52 -25.70 11.71
CA LYS A 5 -13.94 -26.06 11.81
C LYS A 5 -14.58 -25.63 13.14
N ASP A 6 -13.94 -25.90 14.27
CA ASP A 6 -14.55 -25.71 15.58
C ASP A 6 -14.53 -24.24 16.04
N THR A 7 -13.59 -23.43 15.54
CA THR A 7 -13.45 -22.02 15.95
C THR A 7 -13.98 -21.02 14.93
N GLY A 8 -14.11 -21.41 13.65
CA GLY A 8 -14.46 -20.51 12.55
C GLY A 8 -13.38 -19.50 12.16
N ARG A 9 -12.18 -19.59 12.75
CA ARG A 9 -11.03 -18.75 12.38
C ARG A 9 -10.36 -19.25 11.10
N CYS A 10 -9.95 -18.30 10.27
CA CYS A 10 -9.30 -18.54 9.01
C CYS A 10 -7.81 -18.15 9.08
N PHE A 11 -6.97 -18.96 8.44
CA PHE A 11 -5.52 -18.84 8.47
C PHE A 11 -4.95 -18.89 7.05
N MET A 12 -3.85 -18.17 6.81
CA MET A 12 -3.11 -18.27 5.57
C MET A 12 -2.15 -19.45 5.65
N THR A 13 -2.05 -20.20 4.55
CA THR A 13 -1.30 -21.45 4.50
C THR A 13 -0.55 -21.58 3.18
N SER A 14 0.64 -22.18 3.22
CA SER A 14 1.35 -22.65 2.03
C SER A 14 0.91 -24.07 1.69
N GLN A 15 0.57 -24.31 0.42
CA GLN A 15 0.06 -25.57 -0.09
C GLN A 15 0.78 -25.96 -1.38
N ASN A 16 1.03 -27.26 -1.57
CA ASN A 16 1.57 -27.79 -2.81
C ASN A 16 1.16 -29.27 -2.99
N HIS A 17 -0.12 -29.48 -3.31
CA HIS A 17 -0.69 -30.80 -3.53
C HIS A 17 -1.66 -30.78 -4.73
N GLY A 18 -1.84 -31.94 -5.38
CA GLY A 18 -2.78 -32.13 -6.50
C GLY A 18 -3.89 -33.15 -6.22
N PHE A 19 -3.93 -33.69 -4.99
CA PHE A 19 -4.94 -34.63 -4.51
C PHE A 19 -5.50 -34.10 -3.19
N ALA A 20 -6.75 -34.43 -2.89
CA ALA A 20 -7.43 -34.05 -1.65
C ALA A 20 -8.21 -35.23 -1.06
N VAL A 21 -8.44 -35.20 0.25
CA VAL A 21 -9.23 -36.21 0.97
C VAL A 21 -10.72 -35.96 0.74
N ASP A 22 -11.47 -37.01 0.37
CA ASP A 22 -12.93 -36.95 0.30
C ASP A 22 -13.56 -37.04 1.69
N THR A 23 -14.18 -35.94 2.13
CA THR A 23 -14.78 -35.85 3.46
C THR A 23 -16.07 -36.65 3.61
N ASN A 24 -16.71 -37.07 2.52
CA ASN A 24 -17.96 -37.83 2.56
C ASN A 24 -17.74 -39.31 2.94
N THR A 25 -16.48 -39.77 2.89
CA THR A 25 -16.11 -41.17 3.11
C THR A 25 -15.20 -41.35 4.32
N LEU A 26 -15.14 -40.35 5.23
CA LEU A 26 -14.36 -40.45 6.45
C LEU A 26 -14.86 -41.61 7.34
N PRO A 27 -13.96 -42.47 7.87
CA PRO A 27 -14.34 -43.52 8.79
C PRO A 27 -14.93 -42.95 10.10
N ASN A 28 -15.64 -43.80 10.85
CA ASN A 28 -16.13 -43.46 12.18
C ASN A 28 -15.00 -42.89 13.06
N HIS A 29 -15.33 -41.89 13.88
CA HIS A 29 -14.42 -41.18 14.79
C HIS A 29 -13.40 -40.23 14.15
N TRP A 30 -13.45 -40.03 12.83
CA TRP A 30 -12.66 -39.00 12.15
C TRP A 30 -13.52 -37.79 11.81
N ASN A 31 -12.98 -36.61 12.11
CA ASN A 31 -13.62 -35.33 11.85
C ASN A 31 -12.74 -34.46 10.95
N ILE A 32 -13.38 -33.60 10.17
CA ILE A 32 -12.73 -32.50 9.47
C ILE A 32 -12.14 -31.54 10.50
N LEU A 33 -10.87 -31.16 10.33
CA LEU A 33 -10.18 -30.19 11.18
C LEU A 33 -10.13 -28.80 10.52
N PHE A 34 -9.72 -28.75 9.25
CA PHE A 34 -9.68 -27.53 8.46
C PHE A 34 -10.39 -27.74 7.11
N THR A 35 -10.93 -26.65 6.57
CA THR A 35 -11.56 -26.61 5.24
C THR A 35 -11.04 -25.40 4.47
N ASN A 36 -10.77 -25.56 3.18
CA ASN A 36 -10.38 -24.47 2.30
C ASN A 36 -11.57 -23.52 2.08
N GLU A 37 -11.38 -22.21 2.23
CA GLU A 37 -12.49 -21.27 2.04
C GLU A 37 -12.84 -20.98 0.58
N ASN A 38 -11.93 -21.23 -0.35
CA ASN A 38 -12.15 -20.93 -1.76
C ASN A 38 -12.87 -22.08 -2.47
N ASP A 39 -12.36 -23.31 -2.37
CA ASP A 39 -12.89 -24.47 -3.10
C ASP A 39 -13.63 -25.51 -2.22
N LYS A 40 -13.67 -25.26 -0.90
CA LYS A 40 -14.31 -26.13 0.11
C LYS A 40 -13.70 -27.53 0.24
N THR A 41 -12.49 -27.75 -0.29
CA THR A 41 -11.76 -29.02 -0.12
C THR A 41 -11.26 -29.21 1.32
N ASN A 42 -10.93 -30.46 1.67
CA ASN A 42 -10.41 -30.79 2.98
C ASN A 42 -8.98 -30.27 3.17
N GLU A 43 -8.73 -29.63 4.30
CA GLU A 43 -7.41 -29.11 4.66
C GLU A 43 -6.82 -29.76 5.91
N GLY A 44 -7.52 -30.75 6.46
CA GLY A 44 -7.05 -31.51 7.61
C GLY A 44 -8.13 -32.39 8.22
N ILE A 45 -7.69 -33.43 8.91
CA ILE A 45 -8.53 -34.40 9.62
C ILE A 45 -7.98 -34.65 11.02
N ILE A 46 -8.87 -35.02 11.95
CA ILE A 46 -8.52 -35.30 13.32
C ILE A 46 -9.38 -36.44 13.88
N HIS A 47 -8.77 -37.28 14.72
CA HIS A 47 -9.48 -38.33 15.42
C HIS A 47 -10.12 -37.77 16.71
N GLU A 48 -11.32 -38.24 17.06
CA GLU A 48 -12.08 -37.76 18.23
C GLU A 48 -11.36 -37.93 19.57
N SER A 49 -10.75 -39.10 19.79
CA SER A 49 -10.10 -39.45 21.07
C SER A 49 -8.60 -39.77 20.98
N LEU A 50 -8.13 -40.35 19.87
CA LEU A 50 -6.72 -40.69 19.69
C LEU A 50 -5.90 -39.46 19.28
N PRO A 51 -4.59 -39.40 19.60
CA PRO A 51 -3.74 -38.25 19.30
C PRO A 51 -3.29 -38.23 17.84
N TYR A 52 -4.22 -38.45 16.91
CA TYR A 52 -3.98 -38.47 15.47
C TYR A 52 -4.64 -37.26 14.82
N PHE A 53 -3.85 -36.46 14.12
CA PHE A 53 -4.33 -35.40 13.27
C PHE A 53 -3.41 -35.27 12.06
N SER A 54 -3.93 -34.69 10.99
CA SER A 54 -3.18 -34.35 9.79
C SER A 54 -3.69 -33.03 9.25
N VAL A 55 -2.81 -32.31 8.57
CA VAL A 55 -3.13 -31.12 7.77
C VAL A 55 -2.69 -31.35 6.33
N GLN A 56 -3.38 -30.72 5.38
CA GLN A 56 -3.10 -30.84 3.95
C GLN A 56 -2.07 -29.81 3.46
N PHE A 57 -1.96 -28.70 4.21
CA PHE A 57 -1.00 -27.63 4.02
C PHE A 57 0.33 -27.90 4.77
N HIS A 58 1.31 -27.03 4.52
CA HIS A 58 2.66 -27.08 5.08
C HIS A 58 2.83 -26.07 6.22
N PRO A 59 2.60 -26.44 7.50
CA PRO A 59 2.80 -25.53 8.64
C PRO A 59 4.28 -25.18 8.87
N GLU A 60 5.22 -25.86 8.20
CA GLU A 60 6.65 -25.54 8.17
C GLU A 60 7.02 -24.42 7.21
N HIS A 61 6.11 -24.03 6.30
CA HIS A 61 6.07 -22.74 5.57
C HIS A 61 7.36 -22.25 4.88
N THR A 62 8.37 -23.07 4.62
CA THR A 62 9.60 -22.61 3.93
C THR A 62 9.50 -22.89 2.43
N ALA A 63 8.83 -22.08 1.59
CA ALA A 63 8.30 -20.70 1.76
C ALA A 63 6.77 -20.61 2.03
N GLY A 64 6.30 -19.52 2.67
CA GLY A 64 4.93 -19.42 3.19
C GLY A 64 4.76 -18.71 4.55
N PRO A 65 3.50 -18.45 4.95
CA PRO A 65 3.14 -17.84 6.23
C PRO A 65 3.30 -18.81 7.41
N THR A 66 3.70 -18.29 8.58
CA THR A 66 3.97 -19.11 9.78
C THR A 66 2.76 -19.24 10.71
N ASP A 67 1.56 -18.97 10.20
CA ASP A 67 0.35 -18.72 11.00
C ASP A 67 -0.10 -19.94 11.83
N LEU A 68 0.29 -21.16 11.41
CA LEU A 68 -0.08 -22.43 12.04
C LEU A 68 1.12 -23.25 12.54
N GLU A 69 2.28 -22.62 12.78
CA GLU A 69 3.43 -23.29 13.43
C GLU A 69 3.06 -23.87 14.81
N CYS A 70 2.07 -23.30 15.48
CA CYS A 70 1.60 -23.78 16.78
C CYS A 70 1.11 -25.24 16.76
N LEU A 71 0.82 -25.81 15.58
CA LEU A 71 0.49 -27.24 15.43
C LEU A 71 1.67 -28.15 15.81
N PHE A 72 2.92 -27.70 15.62
CA PHE A 72 4.10 -28.43 16.09
C PHE A 72 4.17 -28.46 17.62
N ASP A 73 3.84 -27.36 18.30
CA ASP A 73 3.78 -27.34 19.77
C ASP A 73 2.75 -28.35 20.29
N VAL A 74 1.56 -28.38 19.69
CA VAL A 74 0.49 -29.34 20.06
C VAL A 74 0.96 -30.77 19.86
N PHE A 75 1.63 -31.06 18.74
CA PHE A 75 2.19 -32.38 18.48
C PHE A 75 3.22 -32.78 19.54
N ILE A 76 4.18 -31.90 19.86
CA ILE A 76 5.21 -32.16 20.87
C ILE A 76 4.61 -32.36 22.26
N ASP A 77 3.61 -31.57 22.63
CA ASP A 77 2.94 -31.68 23.92
C ASP A 77 2.07 -32.94 24.02
N ALA A 78 1.47 -33.39 22.92
CA ALA A 78 0.80 -34.70 22.85
C ALA A 78 1.80 -35.84 23.13
N VAL A 79 2.99 -35.80 22.52
CA VAL A 79 4.05 -36.81 22.75
C VAL A 79 4.54 -36.81 24.21
N LYS A 80 4.77 -35.63 24.80
CA LYS A 80 5.16 -35.50 26.22
C LYS A 80 4.06 -36.03 27.16
N SER A 81 2.80 -35.73 26.85
CA SER A 81 1.65 -36.17 27.64
C SER A 81 1.48 -37.68 27.58
N PHE A 82 1.63 -38.29 26.40
CA PHE A 82 1.64 -39.74 26.24
C PHE A 82 2.75 -40.40 27.07
N LYS A 83 3.98 -39.87 27.03
CA LYS A 83 5.11 -40.37 27.84
C LYS A 83 4.90 -40.25 29.34
N SER A 84 4.09 -39.29 29.79
CA SER A 84 3.77 -39.08 31.21
C SER A 84 2.43 -39.69 31.62
N SER A 85 1.82 -40.52 30.77
CA SER A 85 0.51 -41.17 30.99
C SER A 85 -0.61 -40.18 31.35
N LYS A 86 -0.53 -38.95 30.81
CA LYS A 86 -1.57 -37.93 30.94
C LYS A 86 -2.51 -38.01 29.76
N ASN A 87 -3.81 -37.85 30.01
CA ASN A 87 -4.80 -37.72 28.96
C ASN A 87 -4.57 -36.40 28.19
N TYR A 88 -4.55 -36.45 26.86
CA TYR A 88 -4.31 -35.30 25.99
C TYR A 88 -5.17 -35.43 24.73
N ILE A 89 -6.23 -34.62 24.66
CA ILE A 89 -7.15 -34.62 23.53
C ILE A 89 -6.67 -33.55 22.56
N VAL A 90 -6.04 -33.97 21.46
CA VAL A 90 -5.42 -33.06 20.47
C VAL A 90 -6.45 -32.05 19.94
N ASN A 91 -7.68 -32.47 19.65
CA ASN A 91 -8.70 -31.57 19.12
C ASN A 91 -9.02 -30.41 20.07
N THR A 92 -9.16 -30.71 21.37
CA THR A 92 -9.38 -29.70 22.40
C THR A 92 -8.21 -28.74 22.48
N MET A 93 -6.98 -29.24 22.39
CA MET A 93 -5.76 -28.43 22.52
C MET A 93 -5.54 -27.50 21.32
N ILE A 94 -5.81 -27.99 20.09
CA ILE A 94 -5.82 -27.15 18.88
C ILE A 94 -6.92 -26.09 19.03
N THR A 95 -8.14 -26.50 19.38
CA THR A 95 -9.26 -25.58 19.55
C THR A 95 -8.96 -24.51 20.58
N GLU A 96 -8.40 -24.85 21.74
CA GLU A 96 -8.03 -23.89 22.78
C GLU A 96 -6.93 -22.93 22.34
N LYS A 97 -5.90 -23.39 21.61
CA LYS A 97 -4.86 -22.51 21.05
C LYS A 97 -5.40 -21.55 20.01
N LEU A 98 -6.35 -21.99 19.18
CA LEU A 98 -6.90 -21.17 18.10
C LEU A 98 -8.09 -20.32 18.55
N LYS A 99 -8.76 -20.65 19.65
CA LYS A 99 -9.96 -19.96 20.12
C LYS A 99 -9.70 -18.47 20.36
N PHE A 100 -10.61 -17.64 19.84
CA PHE A 100 -10.63 -16.22 20.09
C PHE A 100 -12.05 -15.78 20.45
N ALA A 101 -12.19 -14.90 21.44
CA ALA A 101 -13.49 -14.35 21.85
C ALA A 101 -13.62 -12.92 21.30
N PRO A 102 -14.46 -12.70 20.27
CA PRO A 102 -14.61 -11.39 19.64
C PRO A 102 -15.36 -10.43 20.56
N LYS A 103 -14.95 -9.15 20.54
CA LYS A 103 -15.70 -8.05 21.15
C LYS A 103 -16.50 -7.33 20.07
N LEU A 104 -17.76 -7.71 19.91
CA LEU A 104 -18.65 -7.14 18.90
C LEU A 104 -19.39 -5.92 19.44
N GLN A 105 -19.66 -4.97 18.56
CA GLN A 105 -20.52 -3.81 18.83
C GLN A 105 -21.92 -4.06 18.26
N ASP A 106 -22.90 -3.34 18.80
CA ASP A 106 -24.26 -3.36 18.25
C ASP A 106 -24.27 -2.82 16.83
N ARG A 107 -25.02 -3.49 15.94
CA ARG A 107 -25.15 -3.07 14.54
C ARG A 107 -25.80 -1.68 14.47
N PRO A 108 -25.13 -0.66 13.91
CA PRO A 108 -25.67 0.69 13.84
C PRO A 108 -26.79 0.78 12.80
N LYS A 109 -27.75 1.68 13.02
CA LYS A 109 -28.83 1.99 12.04
C LYS A 109 -28.47 3.17 11.15
N LYS A 110 -27.73 4.13 11.71
CA LYS A 110 -27.25 5.33 11.04
C LYS A 110 -25.80 5.59 11.43
N VAL A 111 -24.94 5.78 10.45
CA VAL A 111 -23.50 5.98 10.60
C VAL A 111 -23.10 7.35 10.09
N LEU A 112 -22.33 8.06 10.91
CA LEU A 112 -21.65 9.30 10.54
C LEU A 112 -20.27 8.96 9.97
N ILE A 113 -19.94 9.51 8.80
CA ILE A 113 -18.64 9.39 8.16
C ILE A 113 -18.03 10.79 8.09
N LEU A 114 -16.80 10.94 8.55
CA LEU A 114 -16.05 12.19 8.46
C LEU A 114 -15.10 12.12 7.26
N GLY A 115 -15.22 13.09 6.34
CA GLY A 115 -14.28 13.27 5.23
C GLY A 115 -12.99 13.98 5.66
N SER A 116 -12.06 14.15 4.73
CA SER A 116 -10.74 14.77 4.98
C SER A 116 -10.74 16.29 5.02
N GLY A 117 -11.77 16.93 4.45
CA GLY A 117 -11.77 18.37 4.21
C GLY A 117 -11.16 18.73 2.87
N GLY A 118 -10.64 19.96 2.76
CA GLY A 118 -9.93 20.40 1.57
C GLY A 118 -8.62 19.61 1.37
N LEU A 119 -8.25 19.34 0.12
CA LEU A 119 -6.99 18.66 -0.18
C LEU A 119 -5.80 19.52 0.25
N SER A 120 -4.80 18.87 0.81
CA SER A 120 -3.52 19.48 1.20
C SER A 120 -2.38 18.49 0.96
N ILE A 121 -1.14 18.99 0.92
CA ILE A 121 0.03 18.11 0.81
C ILE A 121 0.03 17.13 1.99
N GLY A 122 0.11 15.84 1.70
CA GLY A 122 0.02 14.78 2.71
C GLY A 122 -1.40 14.23 2.95
N GLN A 123 -2.46 14.93 2.52
CA GLN A 123 -3.86 14.47 2.58
C GLN A 123 -4.62 14.87 1.31
N ALA A 124 -4.60 13.99 0.30
CA ALA A 124 -5.09 14.30 -1.04
C ALA A 124 -6.40 13.52 -1.37
N GLY A 125 -6.52 13.01 -2.60
CA GLY A 125 -7.75 12.37 -3.09
C GLY A 125 -8.03 11.00 -2.50
N GLU A 126 -7.04 10.36 -1.85
CA GLU A 126 -7.16 9.00 -1.30
C GLU A 126 -8.34 8.84 -0.33
N PHE A 127 -8.73 9.92 0.36
CA PHE A 127 -9.85 9.93 1.29
C PHE A 127 -11.22 10.16 0.62
N ASP A 128 -11.24 10.77 -0.57
CA ASP A 128 -12.44 10.81 -1.42
C ASP A 128 -12.79 9.38 -1.88
N TYR A 129 -11.80 8.65 -2.40
CA TYR A 129 -11.92 7.22 -2.72
C TYR A 129 -12.32 6.39 -1.51
N SER A 130 -11.54 6.45 -0.43
CA SER A 130 -11.76 5.66 0.78
C SER A 130 -13.15 5.91 1.37
N GLY A 131 -13.50 7.18 1.54
CA GLY A 131 -14.79 7.58 2.08
C GLY A 131 -15.98 7.17 1.20
N SER A 132 -15.81 7.17 -0.13
CA SER A 132 -16.83 6.69 -1.07
C SER A 132 -17.05 5.18 -0.95
N GLN A 133 -15.98 4.40 -0.81
CA GLN A 133 -16.07 2.95 -0.55
C GLN A 133 -16.73 2.65 0.80
N GLY A 134 -16.42 3.44 1.83
CA GLY A 134 -17.06 3.33 3.14
C GLY A 134 -18.58 3.54 3.05
N VAL A 135 -19.03 4.56 2.31
CA VAL A 135 -20.46 4.81 2.07
C VAL A 135 -21.11 3.62 1.33
N LYS A 136 -20.49 3.12 0.27
CA LYS A 136 -20.99 1.98 -0.50
C LYS A 136 -21.17 0.73 0.37
N ALA A 137 -20.17 0.39 1.19
CA ALA A 137 -20.24 -0.73 2.11
C ALA A 137 -21.42 -0.62 3.10
N MET A 138 -21.67 0.58 3.63
CA MET A 138 -22.79 0.85 4.54
C MET A 138 -24.15 0.72 3.85
N GLN A 139 -24.27 1.20 2.60
CA GLN A 139 -25.51 1.12 1.82
C GLN A 139 -25.90 -0.33 1.50
N GLU A 140 -24.94 -1.17 1.12
CA GLU A 140 -25.18 -2.60 0.91
C GLU A 140 -25.67 -3.31 2.17
N GLU A 141 -25.20 -2.86 3.34
CA GLU A 141 -25.65 -3.32 4.65
C GLU A 141 -26.97 -2.66 5.12
N LYS A 142 -27.58 -1.83 4.27
CA LYS A 142 -28.84 -1.09 4.53
C LYS A 142 -28.75 -0.16 5.74
N ILE A 143 -27.59 0.45 5.94
CA ILE A 143 -27.31 1.41 7.01
C ILE A 143 -27.38 2.82 6.45
N GLN A 144 -28.11 3.72 7.13
CA GLN A 144 -28.19 5.12 6.71
C GLN A 144 -26.86 5.83 6.92
N THR A 145 -26.46 6.65 5.95
CA THR A 145 -25.15 7.32 5.93
C THR A 145 -25.32 8.84 6.01
N VAL A 146 -24.60 9.45 6.94
CA VAL A 146 -24.43 10.90 7.04
C VAL A 146 -22.98 11.21 6.80
N LEU A 147 -22.69 12.05 5.82
CA LEU A 147 -21.34 12.50 5.50
C LEU A 147 -21.16 13.96 5.92
N ILE A 148 -20.04 14.26 6.57
CA ILE A 148 -19.56 15.64 6.70
C ILE A 148 -18.28 15.77 5.90
N ASN A 149 -18.28 16.65 4.91
CA ASN A 149 -17.07 17.02 4.15
C ASN A 149 -17.27 18.41 3.54
N PRO A 150 -16.47 19.43 3.90
CA PRO A 150 -16.59 20.77 3.34
C PRO A 150 -16.08 20.86 1.89
N ASN A 151 -15.36 19.85 1.38
CA ASN A 151 -14.80 19.88 0.05
C ASN A 151 -15.84 19.49 -1.03
N ILE A 152 -16.40 20.52 -1.64
CA ILE A 152 -17.40 20.45 -2.71
C ILE A 152 -16.92 19.76 -4.01
N ALA A 153 -15.60 19.62 -4.21
CA ALA A 153 -15.04 19.03 -5.41
C ALA A 153 -14.94 17.50 -5.35
N THR A 154 -15.25 16.89 -4.20
CA THR A 154 -15.12 15.44 -3.99
C THR A 154 -16.27 14.65 -4.62
N VAL A 155 -15.96 13.49 -5.19
CA VAL A 155 -16.96 12.50 -5.61
C VAL A 155 -17.82 12.05 -4.43
N GLN A 156 -17.22 11.95 -3.24
CA GLN A 156 -17.86 11.57 -1.99
C GLN A 156 -19.09 12.44 -1.65
N THR A 157 -19.05 13.73 -2.02
CA THR A 157 -20.14 14.68 -1.74
C THR A 157 -21.19 14.76 -2.85
N SER A 158 -21.07 13.91 -3.89
CA SER A 158 -22.03 13.83 -4.98
C SER A 158 -23.42 13.44 -4.49
N LYS A 159 -24.44 14.06 -5.09
CA LYS A 159 -25.85 13.75 -4.80
C LYS A 159 -26.12 12.26 -5.03
N GLY A 160 -26.71 11.61 -4.04
CA GLY A 160 -27.12 10.20 -4.12
C GLY A 160 -26.05 9.20 -3.70
N LEU A 161 -24.82 9.64 -3.39
CA LEU A 161 -23.82 8.73 -2.81
C LEU A 161 -24.11 8.47 -1.33
N ALA A 162 -24.13 9.49 -0.47
CA ALA A 162 -24.61 9.36 0.91
C ALA A 162 -26.07 9.81 1.04
N ASP A 163 -26.80 9.30 2.04
CA ASP A 163 -28.21 9.68 2.27
C ASP A 163 -28.33 11.18 2.63
N LYS A 164 -27.35 11.70 3.38
CA LYS A 164 -27.28 13.12 3.73
C LYS A 164 -25.83 13.61 3.75
N VAL A 165 -25.60 14.76 3.15
CA VAL A 165 -24.28 15.41 3.07
C VAL A 165 -24.33 16.77 3.75
N TYR A 166 -23.34 17.04 4.59
CA TYR A 166 -23.11 18.33 5.24
C TYR A 166 -21.79 18.94 4.78
N PHE A 167 -21.89 20.10 4.12
CA PHE A 167 -20.73 20.92 3.76
C PHE A 167 -20.34 21.81 4.94
N LEU A 168 -19.82 21.20 6.01
CA LEU A 168 -19.40 21.88 7.23
C LEU A 168 -17.93 21.58 7.55
N PRO A 169 -17.23 22.49 8.25
CA PRO A 169 -15.88 22.21 8.75
C PRO A 169 -15.83 20.97 9.64
N ILE A 170 -14.79 20.16 9.50
CA ILE A 170 -14.53 18.98 10.34
C ILE A 170 -13.87 19.44 11.65
N THR A 171 -14.70 19.98 12.54
CA THR A 171 -14.29 20.48 13.86
C THR A 171 -15.27 19.97 14.91
N PRO A 172 -14.84 19.77 16.18
CA PRO A 172 -15.70 19.19 17.21
C PRO A 172 -17.04 19.89 17.36
N GLU A 173 -17.09 21.22 17.27
CA GLU A 173 -18.30 22.02 17.44
C GLU A 173 -19.35 21.74 16.37
N TYR A 174 -18.93 21.71 15.09
CA TYR A 174 -19.84 21.44 13.98
C TYR A 174 -20.23 19.96 13.92
N VAL A 175 -19.30 19.06 14.20
CA VAL A 175 -19.58 17.62 14.21
C VAL A 175 -20.54 17.26 15.35
N GLU A 176 -20.40 17.83 16.54
CA GLU A 176 -21.35 17.66 17.65
C GLU A 176 -22.76 18.16 17.27
N GLN A 177 -22.86 19.29 16.56
CA GLN A 177 -24.16 19.79 16.08
C GLN A 177 -24.83 18.81 15.11
N VAL A 178 -24.07 18.21 14.19
CA VAL A 178 -24.60 17.18 13.29
C VAL A 178 -25.00 15.93 14.06
N ILE A 179 -24.19 15.47 15.03
CA ILE A 179 -24.54 14.35 15.91
C ILE A 179 -25.85 14.63 16.66
N LYS A 180 -26.01 15.83 17.19
CA LYS A 180 -27.22 16.26 17.91
C LYS A 180 -28.47 16.26 17.01
N ALA A 181 -28.32 16.66 15.75
CA ALA A 181 -29.41 16.74 14.78
C ALA A 181 -29.76 15.38 14.17
N GLU A 182 -28.77 14.60 13.77
CA GLU A 182 -28.95 13.35 13.04
C GLU A 182 -29.09 12.11 13.92
N ARG A 183 -28.58 12.16 15.16
CA ARG A 183 -28.55 11.05 16.12
C ARG A 183 -28.03 9.74 15.48
N PRO A 184 -26.81 9.75 14.90
CA PRO A 184 -26.18 8.52 14.45
C PRO A 184 -25.90 7.60 15.64
N THR A 185 -25.91 6.29 15.43
CA THR A 185 -25.54 5.30 16.47
C THR A 185 -24.12 4.78 16.26
N GLY A 186 -23.49 5.09 15.12
CA GLY A 186 -22.11 4.75 14.83
C GLY A 186 -21.37 5.89 14.13
N VAL A 187 -20.04 5.93 14.26
CA VAL A 187 -19.16 6.86 13.55
C VAL A 187 -17.94 6.15 12.99
N LEU A 188 -17.57 6.49 11.75
CA LEU A 188 -16.32 6.07 11.09
C LEU A 188 -15.34 7.24 11.07
N LEU A 189 -14.20 7.07 11.74
CA LEU A 189 -13.16 8.10 11.88
C LEU A 189 -11.92 7.83 11.01
N THR A 190 -11.71 6.59 10.60
CA THR A 190 -10.49 6.11 9.91
C THR A 190 -10.49 6.35 8.39
N PHE A 191 -11.49 7.05 7.86
CA PHE A 191 -11.71 7.24 6.41
C PHE A 191 -11.39 8.67 5.92
N GLY A 192 -11.19 9.62 6.83
CA GLY A 192 -11.00 11.05 6.53
C GLY A 192 -9.61 11.59 6.89
N GLY A 193 -8.59 10.73 6.94
CA GLY A 193 -7.23 11.12 7.29
C GLY A 193 -7.08 11.74 8.68
N GLN A 194 -6.04 12.55 8.87
CA GLN A 194 -5.70 13.11 10.17
C GLN A 194 -6.77 14.08 10.70
N THR A 195 -7.44 14.82 9.80
CA THR A 195 -8.50 15.78 10.14
C THR A 195 -9.65 15.10 10.88
N ALA A 196 -10.19 14.02 10.30
CA ALA A 196 -11.27 13.25 10.89
C ALA A 196 -10.85 12.58 12.20
N LEU A 197 -9.64 12.04 12.23
CA LEU A 197 -9.08 11.32 13.38
C LEU A 197 -8.90 12.24 14.58
N ASN A 198 -8.24 13.39 14.40
CA ASN A 198 -8.05 14.39 15.46
C ASN A 198 -9.38 14.92 15.99
N CYS A 199 -10.34 15.20 15.08
CA CYS A 199 -11.68 15.62 15.48
C CYS A 199 -12.38 14.55 16.32
N GLY A 200 -12.28 13.27 15.92
CA GLY A 200 -12.84 12.15 16.67
C GLY A 200 -12.23 11.97 18.06
N VAL A 201 -10.90 12.09 18.18
CA VAL A 201 -10.20 12.03 19.46
C VAL A 201 -10.67 13.15 20.41
N GLU A 202 -10.87 14.36 19.90
CA GLU A 202 -11.33 15.49 20.73
C GLU A 202 -12.81 15.34 21.16
N LEU A 203 -13.65 14.79 20.28
CA LEU A 203 -15.05 14.46 20.60
C LEU A 203 -15.15 13.37 21.69
N GLU A 204 -14.23 12.40 21.69
CA GLU A 204 -14.15 11.38 22.74
C GLU A 204 -13.67 11.99 24.07
N LYS A 205 -12.62 12.81 24.04
CA LYS A 205 -12.11 13.52 25.24
C LYS A 205 -13.17 14.40 25.89
N SER A 206 -13.99 15.07 25.08
CA SER A 206 -15.12 15.89 25.54
C SER A 206 -16.38 15.08 25.87
N LYS A 207 -16.31 13.74 25.79
CA LYS A 207 -17.38 12.77 26.08
C LYS A 207 -18.64 12.99 25.25
N VAL A 208 -18.50 13.52 24.04
CA VAL A 208 -19.63 13.74 23.13
C VAL A 208 -20.20 12.40 22.67
N PHE A 209 -19.36 11.44 22.30
CA PHE A 209 -19.83 10.11 21.86
C PHE A 209 -20.61 9.39 22.97
N GLU A 210 -20.15 9.42 24.22
CA GLU A 210 -20.88 8.91 25.38
C GLU A 210 -22.22 9.64 25.59
N ARG A 211 -22.21 10.98 25.57
CA ARG A 211 -23.41 11.83 25.77
C ARG A 211 -24.52 11.54 24.75
N TYR A 212 -24.16 11.21 23.52
CA TYR A 212 -25.08 10.97 22.42
C TYR A 212 -25.25 9.49 22.07
N ASN A 213 -24.62 8.58 22.81
CA ASN A 213 -24.62 7.13 22.57
C ASN A 213 -24.22 6.76 21.13
N VAL A 214 -23.09 7.31 20.69
CA VAL A 214 -22.49 7.04 19.37
C VAL A 214 -21.30 6.10 19.57
N SER A 215 -21.31 4.94 18.91
CA SER A 215 -20.20 4.00 18.96
C SER A 215 -19.17 4.30 17.88
N VAL A 216 -17.88 4.25 18.21
CA VAL A 216 -16.81 4.32 17.21
C VAL A 216 -16.65 2.95 16.58
N LEU A 217 -16.88 2.87 15.27
CA LEU A 217 -16.84 1.62 14.51
C LEU A 217 -15.41 1.32 14.02
N GLY A 218 -15.03 0.04 14.04
CA GLY A 218 -13.69 -0.40 13.67
C GLY A 218 -12.67 -0.19 14.78
N THR A 219 -11.51 0.38 14.43
CA THR A 219 -10.40 0.59 15.36
C THR A 219 -10.81 1.47 16.55
N PRO A 220 -10.59 1.02 17.80
CA PRO A 220 -10.86 1.83 18.99
C PRO A 220 -10.04 3.12 19.02
N ILE A 221 -10.62 4.21 19.55
CA ILE A 221 -9.89 5.49 19.71
C ILE A 221 -8.63 5.33 20.57
N GLN A 222 -8.66 4.48 21.59
CA GLN A 222 -7.46 4.23 22.40
C GLN A 222 -6.32 3.66 21.54
N SER A 223 -6.61 2.72 20.63
CA SER A 223 -5.62 2.16 19.73
C SER A 223 -5.03 3.23 18.81
N ILE A 224 -5.88 4.12 18.31
CA ILE A 224 -5.46 5.27 17.49
C ILE A 224 -4.52 6.19 18.28
N VAL A 225 -4.88 6.56 19.51
CA VAL A 225 -4.04 7.41 20.37
C VAL A 225 -2.71 6.72 20.70
N ASP A 226 -2.75 5.42 21.00
CA ASP A 226 -1.56 4.63 21.31
C ASP A 226 -0.59 4.51 20.11
N THR A 227 -1.09 4.56 18.87
CA THR A 227 -0.24 4.55 17.66
C THR A 227 0.28 5.92 17.24
N GLU A 228 -0.42 7.00 17.56
CA GLU A 228 -0.03 8.38 17.20
C GLU A 228 0.98 8.99 18.19
N ASP A 229 0.89 8.65 19.48
CA ASP A 229 1.85 9.10 20.48
C ASP A 229 3.12 8.23 20.45
N ARG A 230 4.24 8.82 20.02
CA ARG A 230 5.52 8.10 19.87
C ARG A 230 6.01 7.40 21.14
N LYS A 231 5.76 7.99 22.32
CA LYS A 231 6.22 7.41 23.59
C LYS A 231 5.36 6.20 23.94
N ILE A 232 4.04 6.34 23.88
CA ILE A 232 3.11 5.24 24.14
C ILE A 232 3.33 4.11 23.14
N PHE A 233 3.50 4.46 21.86
CA PHE A 233 3.82 3.51 20.80
C PHE A 233 5.08 2.70 21.12
N ALA A 234 6.19 3.37 21.47
CA ALA A 234 7.43 2.70 21.86
C ALA A 234 7.25 1.76 23.06
N GLU A 235 6.51 2.19 24.09
CA GLU A 235 6.23 1.37 25.27
C GLU A 235 5.40 0.12 24.91
N LYS A 236 4.37 0.26 24.07
CA LYS A 236 3.51 -0.85 23.61
C LYS A 236 4.27 -1.84 22.73
N ILE A 237 5.10 -1.35 21.82
CA ILE A 237 5.97 -2.19 20.97
C ILE A 237 6.98 -2.98 21.81
N ASN A 238 7.63 -2.32 22.78
CA ASN A 238 8.57 -2.99 23.69
C ASN A 238 7.89 -4.05 24.56
N ALA A 239 6.62 -3.86 24.94
CA ALA A 239 5.87 -4.81 25.77
C ALA A 239 5.66 -6.18 25.09
N ILE A 240 5.72 -6.23 23.76
CA ILE A 240 5.65 -7.47 22.97
C ILE A 240 7.03 -7.95 22.50
N GLY A 241 8.12 -7.34 22.97
CA GLY A 241 9.50 -7.70 22.62
C GLY A 241 9.93 -7.25 21.22
N GLU A 242 9.17 -6.36 20.58
CA GLU A 242 9.52 -5.73 19.31
C GLU A 242 10.26 -4.40 19.57
N LYS A 243 10.88 -3.84 18.53
CA LYS A 243 11.74 -2.65 18.67
C LYS A 243 11.30 -1.51 17.75
N VAL A 244 11.19 -0.32 18.32
CA VAL A 244 11.18 0.94 17.57
C VAL A 244 12.60 1.49 17.44
N ALA A 245 12.81 2.39 16.48
CA ALA A 245 14.09 3.08 16.36
C ALA A 245 14.47 3.76 17.71
N PRO A 246 15.67 3.49 18.26
CA PRO A 246 16.09 4.08 19.52
C PRO A 246 16.09 5.61 19.43
N SER A 247 15.45 6.26 20.40
CA SER A 247 15.37 7.71 20.47
C SER A 247 15.42 8.22 21.91
N ALA A 248 15.90 9.44 22.08
CA ALA A 248 15.94 10.11 23.37
C ALA A 248 15.61 11.60 23.21
N ALA A 249 14.69 12.10 24.04
CA ALA A 249 14.48 13.53 24.19
C ALA A 249 15.47 14.07 25.23
N VAL A 250 16.19 15.13 24.85
CA VAL A 250 17.27 15.75 25.63
C VAL A 250 17.09 17.27 25.65
N CYS A 251 17.53 17.92 26.71
CA CYS A 251 17.39 19.36 26.90
C CYS A 251 18.74 20.09 26.99
N SER A 252 19.86 19.37 26.92
CA SER A 252 21.21 19.95 26.92
C SER A 252 22.12 19.27 25.90
N VAL A 253 23.25 19.93 25.58
CA VAL A 253 24.26 19.35 24.69
C VAL A 253 24.92 18.14 25.35
N GLU A 254 25.22 18.17 26.65
CA GLU A 254 25.76 17.00 27.35
C GLU A 254 24.80 15.80 27.31
N GLU A 255 23.50 16.03 27.54
CA GLU A 255 22.49 14.97 27.44
C GLU A 255 22.41 14.41 26.01
N ALA A 256 22.50 15.26 24.99
CA ALA A 256 22.51 14.82 23.58
C ALA A 256 23.70 13.90 23.28
N LEU A 257 24.90 14.24 23.78
CA LEU A 257 26.09 13.41 23.59
C LEU A 257 25.98 12.08 24.35
N LEU A 258 25.49 12.10 25.59
CA LEU A 258 25.26 10.88 26.38
C LEU A 258 24.22 9.97 25.73
N ALA A 259 23.12 10.54 25.23
CA ALA A 259 22.10 9.81 24.48
C ALA A 259 22.68 9.19 23.21
N ALA A 260 23.50 9.92 22.45
CA ALA A 260 24.13 9.41 21.24
C ALA A 260 25.17 8.32 21.51
N ILE A 261 25.86 8.32 22.65
CA ILE A 261 26.72 7.22 23.08
C ILE A 261 25.90 5.95 23.36
N GLN A 262 24.73 6.09 23.99
CA GLN A 262 23.85 4.96 24.28
C GLN A 262 23.16 4.42 23.01
N ILE A 263 22.69 5.30 22.12
CA ILE A 263 22.04 4.96 20.85
C ILE A 263 23.06 4.45 19.82
N GLY A 264 24.27 4.97 19.86
CA GLY A 264 25.35 4.71 18.92
C GLY A 264 25.21 5.52 17.62
N TYR A 265 26.32 6.11 17.17
CA TYR A 265 26.41 6.82 15.91
C TYR A 265 26.20 5.91 14.67
N PRO A 266 25.78 6.46 13.52
CA PRO A 266 25.29 7.84 13.33
C PRO A 266 23.93 8.09 13.99
N VAL A 267 23.66 9.34 14.37
CA VAL A 267 22.39 9.79 14.97
C VAL A 267 21.80 10.96 14.18
N MET A 268 20.50 11.15 14.31
CA MET A 268 19.78 12.32 13.79
C MET A 268 19.34 13.19 14.97
N ALA A 269 19.78 14.43 15.00
CA ALA A 269 19.29 15.44 15.92
C ALA A 269 18.09 16.16 15.28
N ARG A 270 16.98 16.31 16.01
CA ARG A 270 15.81 17.10 15.59
C ARG A 270 15.34 18.01 16.71
N SER A 271 15.15 19.30 16.43
CA SER A 271 14.55 20.23 17.39
C SER A 271 13.08 19.87 17.62
N ALA A 272 12.67 19.70 18.89
CA ALA A 272 11.28 19.47 19.24
C ALA A 272 10.41 20.68 18.83
N PHE A 273 9.18 20.41 18.40
CA PHE A 273 8.17 21.41 18.00
C PHE A 273 8.57 22.35 16.85
N SER A 274 9.59 21.99 16.05
CA SER A 274 9.99 22.76 14.86
C SER A 274 9.33 22.23 13.58
N LEU A 275 8.73 23.12 12.79
CA LEU A 275 8.21 22.81 11.46
C LEU A 275 9.37 22.89 10.44
N GLY A 276 9.46 21.90 9.54
CA GLY A 276 10.38 21.94 8.39
C GLY A 276 11.85 21.61 8.67
N GLY A 277 12.16 20.94 9.79
CA GLY A 277 13.52 20.45 10.07
C GLY A 277 14.52 21.54 10.46
N LEU A 278 14.05 22.69 10.95
CA LEU A 278 14.91 23.78 11.40
C LEU A 278 15.77 23.32 12.60
N GLY A 279 17.10 23.29 12.42
CA GLY A 279 18.04 22.76 13.42
C GLY A 279 18.10 21.22 13.47
N SER A 280 17.50 20.52 12.50
CA SER A 280 17.71 19.08 12.35
C SER A 280 18.94 18.76 11.50
N GLY A 281 19.64 17.69 11.85
CA GLY A 281 20.84 17.27 11.12
C GLY A 281 21.32 15.89 11.52
N PHE A 282 22.14 15.29 10.67
CA PHE A 282 22.79 14.02 10.94
C PHE A 282 24.18 14.26 11.52
N ALA A 283 24.51 13.51 12.57
CA ALA A 283 25.84 13.46 13.15
C ALA A 283 26.39 12.05 13.06
N ASN A 284 27.56 11.90 12.46
CA ASN A 284 28.29 10.64 12.38
C ASN A 284 29.24 10.44 13.57
N ASN A 285 29.49 11.49 14.33
CA ASN A 285 30.39 11.50 15.47
C ASN A 285 29.99 12.58 16.50
N GLU A 286 30.69 12.58 17.63
CA GLU A 286 30.44 13.50 18.75
C GLU A 286 30.59 14.97 18.38
N GLU A 287 31.58 15.30 17.55
CA GLU A 287 31.90 16.69 17.18
C GLU A 287 30.79 17.28 16.29
N GLU A 288 30.33 16.53 15.29
CA GLU A 288 29.19 16.89 14.46
C GLU A 288 27.91 17.07 15.30
N LEU A 289 27.66 16.17 16.25
CA LEU A 289 26.47 16.26 17.10
C LEU A 289 26.53 17.48 18.02
N ARG A 290 27.70 17.80 18.57
CA ARG A 290 27.88 18.96 19.45
C ARG A 290 27.54 20.26 18.72
N ILE A 291 28.00 20.40 17.47
CA ILE A 291 27.69 21.57 16.62
C ILE A 291 26.18 21.65 16.36
N LEU A 292 25.56 20.54 15.96
CA LEU A 292 24.13 20.48 15.68
C LEU A 292 23.28 20.76 16.92
N ALA A 293 23.63 20.15 18.06
CA ALA A 293 22.90 20.33 19.31
C ALA A 293 22.99 21.77 19.82
N HIS A 294 24.16 22.43 19.72
CA HIS A 294 24.28 23.85 20.04
C HIS A 294 23.40 24.73 19.16
N GLN A 295 23.35 24.47 17.86
CA GLN A 295 22.50 25.22 16.94
C GLN A 295 21.01 24.96 17.24
N ALA A 296 20.62 23.70 17.40
CA ALA A 296 19.23 23.30 17.64
C ALA A 296 18.69 23.85 18.97
N LEU A 297 19.45 23.71 20.06
CA LEU A 297 19.05 24.17 21.39
C LEU A 297 19.06 25.70 21.54
N SER A 298 19.67 26.42 20.60
CA SER A 298 19.53 27.89 20.53
C SER A 298 18.16 28.34 20.01
N HIS A 299 17.38 27.43 19.43
CA HIS A 299 16.09 27.70 18.80
C HIS A 299 14.93 26.85 19.36
N SER A 300 15.23 25.83 20.19
CA SER A 300 14.24 24.99 20.86
C SER A 300 14.73 24.56 22.24
N GLU A 301 13.82 24.43 23.21
CA GLU A 301 14.14 23.99 24.57
C GLU A 301 14.43 22.48 24.67
N GLN A 302 14.09 21.72 23.62
CA GLN A 302 14.25 20.27 23.59
C GLN A 302 14.75 19.81 22.22
N LEU A 303 15.66 18.85 22.23
CA LEU A 303 16.22 18.17 21.08
C LEU A 303 15.89 16.68 21.17
N ILE A 304 15.60 16.04 20.05
CA ILE A 304 15.38 14.60 19.96
C ILE A 304 16.57 14.00 19.23
N ILE A 305 17.24 13.03 19.86
CA ILE A 305 18.33 12.26 19.26
C ILE A 305 17.76 10.90 18.86
N ASP A 306 17.69 10.64 17.56
CA ASP A 306 17.25 9.36 17.01
C ASP A 306 18.44 8.58 16.45
N LYS A 307 18.37 7.24 16.47
CA LYS A 307 19.27 6.41 15.67
C LYS A 307 19.13 6.80 14.19
N SER A 308 20.24 7.12 13.52
CA SER A 308 20.19 7.32 12.08
C SER A 308 20.13 5.97 11.39
N LEU A 309 19.01 5.71 10.75
CA LEU A 309 18.77 4.55 9.91
C LEU A 309 18.89 4.91 8.42
N LYS A 310 19.58 6.01 8.10
CA LYS A 310 19.74 6.50 6.73
C LYS A 310 20.41 5.44 5.85
N GLY A 311 19.81 5.16 4.69
CA GLY A 311 20.31 4.15 3.78
C GLY A 311 19.80 2.73 4.06
N TRP A 312 19.01 2.53 5.11
CA TRP A 312 18.27 1.28 5.32
C TRP A 312 17.12 1.18 4.32
N LYS A 313 16.71 -0.06 4.02
CA LYS A 313 15.53 -0.30 3.19
C LYS A 313 14.30 0.14 3.97
N GLU A 314 13.39 0.84 3.32
CA GLU A 314 12.09 1.17 3.89
C GLU A 314 11.03 0.29 3.24
N VAL A 315 10.28 -0.44 4.08
CA VAL A 315 9.31 -1.45 3.64
C VAL A 315 8.00 -1.21 4.37
N GLU A 316 6.88 -1.27 3.65
CA GLU A 316 5.55 -1.06 4.19
C GLU A 316 4.66 -2.29 3.99
N TYR A 317 3.75 -2.53 4.93
CA TYR A 317 2.73 -3.56 4.84
C TYR A 317 1.34 -2.97 5.12
N GLU A 318 0.39 -3.29 4.26
CA GLU A 318 -1.03 -3.04 4.47
C GLU A 318 -1.65 -4.26 5.15
N VAL A 319 -2.12 -4.07 6.37
CA VAL A 319 -2.62 -5.15 7.22
C VAL A 319 -4.12 -4.96 7.42
N VAL A 320 -4.86 -6.06 7.28
CA VAL A 320 -6.28 -6.10 7.57
C VAL A 320 -6.54 -7.06 8.71
N ARG A 321 -7.35 -6.64 9.69
CA ARG A 321 -7.73 -7.46 10.84
C ARG A 321 -9.22 -7.31 11.13
N ASP A 322 -9.92 -8.44 11.27
CA ASP A 322 -11.32 -8.43 11.68
C ASP A 322 -11.51 -8.57 13.20
N ALA A 323 -12.77 -8.48 13.64
CA ALA A 323 -13.13 -8.61 15.05
C ALA A 323 -12.92 -10.04 15.62
N TYR A 324 -12.66 -11.04 14.76
CA TYR A 324 -12.49 -12.46 15.09
C TYR A 324 -11.02 -12.89 15.09
N ASP A 325 -10.10 -11.92 14.98
CA ASP A 325 -8.66 -12.12 14.97
C ASP A 325 -8.13 -12.87 13.72
N ASN A 326 -8.90 -12.86 12.63
CA ASN A 326 -8.36 -13.15 11.31
C ASN A 326 -7.56 -11.91 10.88
N CYS A 327 -6.28 -12.10 10.56
CA CYS A 327 -5.36 -11.00 10.28
C CYS A 327 -4.43 -11.40 9.13
N ILE A 328 -4.40 -10.58 8.09
CA ILE A 328 -3.72 -10.85 6.82
C ILE A 328 -2.93 -9.61 6.37
N THR A 329 -1.89 -9.82 5.56
CA THR A 329 -1.18 -8.72 4.88
C THR A 329 -1.57 -8.65 3.41
N VAL A 330 -2.33 -7.63 3.04
CA VAL A 330 -2.93 -7.51 1.71
C VAL A 330 -1.93 -7.02 0.67
N CYS A 331 -1.02 -6.13 1.05
CA CYS A 331 -0.02 -5.62 0.15
C CYS A 331 1.27 -5.35 0.91
N ASN A 332 2.40 -5.55 0.24
CA ASN A 332 3.68 -5.13 0.74
C ASN A 332 4.37 -4.26 -0.32
N MET A 333 5.05 -3.24 0.15
CA MET A 333 5.66 -2.22 -0.68
C MET A 333 7.11 -2.00 -0.26
N GLU A 334 7.98 -1.78 -1.24
CA GLU A 334 9.38 -1.49 -1.02
C GLU A 334 9.72 -0.13 -1.63
N ASN A 335 10.34 0.75 -0.84
CA ASN A 335 10.81 2.02 -1.35
C ASN A 335 12.12 1.81 -2.13
N VAL A 336 12.16 2.30 -3.36
CA VAL A 336 13.39 2.36 -4.16
C VAL A 336 14.36 3.37 -3.54
N ASP A 337 13.81 4.50 -3.10
CA ASP A 337 14.51 5.50 -2.32
C ASP A 337 14.71 4.98 -0.88
N PRO A 338 15.92 5.03 -0.33
CA PRO A 338 16.19 4.52 1.01
C PRO A 338 15.64 5.45 2.10
N LEU A 339 15.57 4.93 3.33
CA LEU A 339 15.07 5.66 4.48
C LEU A 339 15.76 7.03 4.65
N GLY A 340 14.94 8.04 4.92
CA GLY A 340 15.30 9.46 5.00
C GLY A 340 14.52 10.32 4.02
N ILE A 341 13.89 9.68 3.03
CA ILE A 341 12.89 10.26 2.14
C ILE A 341 11.53 9.67 2.56
N HIS A 342 10.54 10.52 2.81
CA HIS A 342 9.22 10.07 3.25
C HIS A 342 8.59 9.14 2.19
N THR A 343 7.86 8.10 2.59
CA THR A 343 7.16 7.15 1.68
C THR A 343 6.35 7.84 0.57
N GLY A 344 5.56 8.85 0.92
CA GLY A 344 4.86 9.74 -0.01
C GLY A 344 5.74 10.54 -1.00
N GLU A 345 7.02 10.80 -0.69
CA GLU A 345 8.06 11.38 -1.57
C GLU A 345 8.89 10.32 -2.30
N SER A 346 8.83 9.06 -1.88
CA SER A 346 9.65 8.00 -2.43
C SER A 346 9.02 7.41 -3.69
N ILE A 347 9.89 6.89 -4.56
CA ILE A 347 9.49 5.89 -5.57
C ILE A 347 9.26 4.57 -4.84
N VAL A 348 8.11 3.95 -5.08
CA VAL A 348 7.67 2.74 -4.35
C VAL A 348 7.34 1.65 -5.35
N VAL A 349 7.70 0.41 -5.04
CA VAL A 349 7.34 -0.77 -5.84
C VAL A 349 6.48 -1.75 -5.06
N ALA A 350 5.53 -2.38 -5.75
CA ALA A 350 4.73 -3.48 -5.21
C ALA A 350 4.71 -4.66 -6.20
N PRO A 351 4.90 -5.92 -5.75
CA PRO A 351 5.38 -6.29 -4.41
C PRO A 351 6.87 -5.92 -4.21
N SER A 352 7.41 -6.11 -3.00
CA SER A 352 8.86 -5.96 -2.76
C SER A 352 9.70 -6.84 -3.69
N GLN A 353 10.85 -6.36 -4.13
CA GLN A 353 11.72 -7.02 -5.11
C GLN A 353 13.03 -7.54 -4.51
N THR A 354 13.49 -6.98 -3.39
CA THR A 354 14.84 -7.27 -2.85
C THR A 354 14.84 -7.94 -1.47
N LEU A 355 13.68 -8.39 -1.00
CA LEU A 355 13.53 -9.16 0.24
C LEU A 355 13.70 -10.65 -0.04
N SER A 356 14.45 -11.33 0.81
CA SER A 356 14.42 -12.78 0.91
C SER A 356 13.10 -13.26 1.53
N ASN A 357 12.76 -14.53 1.32
CA ASN A 357 11.60 -15.15 1.96
C ASN A 357 11.61 -14.97 3.48
N LYS A 358 12.79 -15.09 4.10
CA LYS A 358 12.94 -14.97 5.55
C LYS A 358 12.67 -13.54 6.03
N GLU A 359 13.21 -12.53 5.35
CA GLU A 359 12.95 -11.12 5.67
C GLU A 359 11.46 -10.79 5.47
N TYR A 360 10.86 -11.23 4.36
CA TYR A 360 9.45 -11.01 4.06
C TYR A 360 8.55 -11.55 5.18
N TYR A 361 8.71 -12.82 5.55
CA TYR A 361 7.84 -13.44 6.56
C TYR A 361 8.17 -12.99 7.98
N MET A 362 9.42 -12.61 8.28
CA MET A 362 9.78 -11.94 9.54
C MET A 362 9.01 -10.62 9.71
N LEU A 363 9.02 -9.75 8.69
CA LEU A 363 8.30 -8.47 8.72
C LEU A 363 6.79 -8.67 8.72
N ARG A 364 6.27 -9.60 7.90
CA ARG A 364 4.84 -9.97 7.90
C ARG A 364 4.38 -10.43 9.29
N ASN A 365 5.11 -11.37 9.92
CA ASN A 365 4.74 -11.91 11.23
C ASN A 365 4.76 -10.83 12.31
N THR A 366 5.77 -9.94 12.25
CA THR A 366 5.86 -8.79 13.13
C THR A 366 4.65 -7.87 12.94
N ALA A 367 4.23 -7.63 11.70
CA ALA A 367 3.05 -6.83 11.39
C ALA A 367 1.82 -7.40 12.09
N LEU A 368 1.51 -8.68 11.85
CA LEU A 368 0.35 -9.33 12.45
C LEU A 368 0.41 -9.30 13.99
N LYS A 369 1.58 -9.51 14.58
CA LYS A 369 1.78 -9.45 16.04
C LYS A 369 1.50 -8.06 16.60
N VAL A 370 2.03 -7.02 15.96
CA VAL A 370 1.85 -5.62 16.35
C VAL A 370 0.39 -5.21 16.22
N ILE A 371 -0.25 -5.46 15.08
CA ILE A 371 -1.64 -5.07 14.81
C ILE A 371 -2.61 -5.76 15.79
N ARG A 372 -2.37 -7.05 16.10
CA ARG A 372 -3.12 -7.77 17.14
C ARG A 372 -2.92 -7.15 18.53
N HIS A 373 -1.71 -6.73 18.88
CA HIS A 373 -1.42 -6.11 20.18
C HIS A 373 -2.15 -4.78 20.37
N PHE A 374 -2.19 -3.94 19.34
CA PHE A 374 -2.96 -2.69 19.37
C PHE A 374 -4.48 -2.92 19.29
N GLY A 375 -4.94 -4.12 18.95
CA GLY A 375 -6.37 -4.44 18.86
C GLY A 375 -7.08 -3.71 17.71
N ILE A 376 -6.35 -3.44 16.62
CA ILE A 376 -6.88 -2.77 15.42
C ILE A 376 -7.94 -3.66 14.77
N VAL A 377 -9.03 -3.04 14.30
CA VAL A 377 -10.14 -3.71 13.58
C VAL A 377 -10.49 -2.87 12.36
N GLY A 378 -10.26 -3.43 11.17
CA GLY A 378 -10.27 -2.70 9.91
C GLY A 378 -8.93 -2.86 9.20
N GLU A 379 -8.39 -1.75 8.72
CA GLU A 379 -7.14 -1.69 7.99
C GLU A 379 -6.14 -0.76 8.70
N CYS A 380 -4.86 -1.02 8.50
CA CYS A 380 -3.77 -0.13 8.88
C CYS A 380 -2.51 -0.37 8.03
N ASN A 381 -1.67 0.64 7.96
CA ASN A 381 -0.33 0.59 7.38
C ASN A 381 0.74 0.49 8.49
N ILE A 382 1.75 -0.35 8.30
CA ILE A 382 2.94 -0.43 9.18
C ILE A 382 4.21 -0.29 8.36
N GLN A 383 5.18 0.47 8.88
CA GLN A 383 6.43 0.80 8.19
C GLN A 383 7.64 0.29 8.96
N TYR A 384 8.62 -0.21 8.22
CA TYR A 384 9.86 -0.78 8.74
C TYR A 384 11.08 -0.12 8.11
N ALA A 385 12.13 0.02 8.91
CA ALA A 385 13.48 0.17 8.41
C ALA A 385 14.22 -1.16 8.55
N LEU A 386 14.60 -1.78 7.44
CA LEU A 386 15.34 -3.05 7.38
C LEU A 386 16.81 -2.79 7.00
N ASN A 387 17.73 -3.38 7.75
CA ASN A 387 19.16 -3.29 7.49
C ASN A 387 19.49 -3.98 6.15
N PRO A 388 20.17 -3.34 5.19
CA PRO A 388 20.49 -3.96 3.90
C PRO A 388 21.46 -5.15 3.98
N TYR A 389 22.10 -5.36 5.14
CA TYR A 389 23.17 -6.35 5.33
C TYR A 389 22.84 -7.41 6.39
N SER A 390 21.69 -7.31 7.06
CA SER A 390 21.31 -8.25 8.11
C SER A 390 19.79 -8.25 8.32
N GLU A 391 19.29 -9.19 9.11
CA GLU A 391 17.87 -9.28 9.49
C GLU A 391 17.47 -8.28 10.59
N GLU A 392 18.37 -7.36 10.97
CA GLU A 392 18.03 -6.30 11.94
C GLU A 392 17.04 -5.32 11.30
N PHE A 393 15.93 -5.08 11.98
CA PHE A 393 14.94 -4.09 11.57
C PHE A 393 14.41 -3.31 12.77
N TYR A 394 13.81 -2.15 12.49
CA TYR A 394 13.08 -1.34 13.44
C TYR A 394 11.70 -0.99 12.88
N ILE A 395 10.70 -0.98 13.75
CA ILE A 395 9.38 -0.45 13.42
C ILE A 395 9.45 1.08 13.48
N ILE A 396 9.00 1.73 12.41
CA ILE A 396 9.02 3.20 12.29
C ILE A 396 7.71 3.78 12.83
N GLU A 397 6.58 3.35 12.28
CA GLU A 397 5.25 3.81 12.68
C GLU A 397 4.16 2.81 12.27
N VAL A 398 2.97 2.97 12.87
CA VAL A 398 1.74 2.29 12.48
C VAL A 398 0.66 3.36 12.28
N ASN A 399 0.10 3.41 11.08
CA ASN A 399 -1.02 4.28 10.76
C ASN A 399 -2.32 3.48 10.89
N ALA A 400 -3.02 3.63 12.02
CA ALA A 400 -4.25 2.90 12.33
C ALA A 400 -5.51 3.45 11.61
N ARG A 401 -5.35 3.80 10.33
CA ARG A 401 -6.36 4.38 9.45
C ARG A 401 -6.01 4.12 8.00
N LEU A 402 -7.00 4.32 7.11
CA LEU A 402 -6.73 4.39 5.68
C LEU A 402 -5.74 5.52 5.40
N SER A 403 -4.92 5.30 4.38
CA SER A 403 -3.82 6.16 4.01
C SER A 403 -3.64 6.21 2.49
N ARG A 404 -2.70 7.03 2.03
CA ARG A 404 -2.26 7.01 0.64
C ARG A 404 -1.71 5.64 0.25
N SER A 405 -0.92 5.00 1.13
CA SER A 405 -0.40 3.65 0.93
C SER A 405 -1.53 2.63 0.77
N SER A 406 -2.63 2.77 1.53
CA SER A 406 -3.81 1.91 1.42
C SER A 406 -4.55 2.10 0.09
N ALA A 407 -4.68 3.35 -0.39
CA ALA A 407 -5.26 3.61 -1.72
C ALA A 407 -4.38 3.01 -2.83
N LEU A 408 -3.07 3.27 -2.79
CA LEU A 408 -2.10 2.69 -3.71
C LEU A 408 -2.18 1.16 -3.72
N ALA A 409 -2.16 0.52 -2.56
CA ALA A 409 -2.28 -0.92 -2.42
C ALA A 409 -3.60 -1.48 -2.96
N SER A 410 -4.70 -0.75 -2.78
CA SER A 410 -6.00 -1.18 -3.33
C SER A 410 -5.98 -1.21 -4.85
N LYS A 411 -5.34 -0.23 -5.49
CA LYS A 411 -5.17 -0.19 -6.94
C LYS A 411 -4.12 -1.21 -7.40
N ALA A 412 -3.01 -1.34 -6.69
CA ALA A 412 -1.93 -2.26 -7.04
C ALA A 412 -2.37 -3.72 -7.01
N THR A 413 -3.24 -4.09 -6.06
CA THR A 413 -3.66 -5.48 -5.85
C THR A 413 -5.02 -5.81 -6.44
N GLY A 414 -5.88 -4.81 -6.66
CA GLY A 414 -7.30 -4.99 -6.94
C GLY A 414 -8.15 -5.30 -5.69
N TYR A 415 -7.55 -5.32 -4.49
CA TYR A 415 -8.23 -5.58 -3.23
C TYR A 415 -8.79 -4.27 -2.63
N PRO A 416 -10.11 -4.09 -2.49
CA PRO A 416 -10.68 -2.80 -2.07
C PRO A 416 -10.60 -2.60 -0.55
N LEU A 417 -9.43 -2.18 -0.03
CA LEU A 417 -9.13 -2.10 1.41
C LEU A 417 -10.16 -1.27 2.19
N ALA A 418 -10.53 -0.09 1.68
CA ALA A 418 -11.50 0.79 2.34
C ALA A 418 -12.90 0.16 2.47
N TYR A 419 -13.35 -0.53 1.42
CA TYR A 419 -14.63 -1.24 1.43
C TYR A 419 -14.62 -2.38 2.44
N VAL A 420 -13.55 -3.20 2.44
CA VAL A 420 -13.39 -4.30 3.38
C VAL A 420 -13.32 -3.76 4.81
N ALA A 421 -12.50 -2.75 5.08
CA ALA A 421 -12.38 -2.12 6.40
C ALA A 421 -13.74 -1.61 6.93
N ALA A 422 -14.59 -1.06 6.07
CA ALA A 422 -15.93 -0.62 6.45
C ALA A 422 -16.85 -1.79 6.83
N LYS A 423 -16.78 -2.93 6.13
CA LYS A 423 -17.51 -4.16 6.51
C LYS A 423 -16.97 -4.74 7.82
N LEU A 424 -15.66 -4.75 8.03
CA LEU A 424 -15.04 -5.21 9.27
C LEU A 424 -15.43 -4.34 10.47
N ALA A 425 -15.56 -3.03 10.27
CA ALA A 425 -16.03 -2.08 11.27
C ALA A 425 -17.47 -2.38 11.76
N LEU A 426 -18.27 -3.12 10.97
CA LEU A 426 -19.59 -3.62 11.34
C LEU A 426 -19.57 -5.00 12.01
N GLY A 427 -18.38 -5.57 12.26
CA GLY A 427 -18.23 -6.90 12.83
C GLY A 427 -18.47 -8.03 11.84
N ILE A 428 -18.42 -7.78 10.53
CA ILE A 428 -18.51 -8.84 9.51
C ILE A 428 -17.13 -9.53 9.43
N PRO A 429 -17.04 -10.87 9.54
CA PRO A 429 -15.77 -11.58 9.41
C PRO A 429 -15.18 -11.52 8.00
N LEU A 430 -13.85 -11.50 7.90
CA LEU A 430 -13.12 -11.53 6.62
C LEU A 430 -13.58 -12.70 5.72
N PRO A 431 -13.70 -13.96 6.20
CA PRO A 431 -14.14 -15.09 5.38
C PRO A 431 -15.53 -14.92 4.74
N THR A 432 -16.40 -14.10 5.33
CA THR A 432 -17.78 -13.88 4.86
C THR A 432 -17.86 -12.78 3.79
N ILE A 433 -16.86 -11.92 3.68
CA ILE A 433 -16.83 -10.87 2.66
C ILE A 433 -16.39 -11.50 1.35
N ASN A 434 -17.13 -11.26 0.27
CA ASN A 434 -16.78 -11.78 -1.06
C ASN A 434 -15.65 -10.95 -1.68
N ASN A 435 -14.72 -11.62 -2.35
CA ASN A 435 -13.79 -10.96 -3.26
C ASN A 435 -14.56 -10.51 -4.51
N SER A 436 -14.80 -9.21 -4.66
CA SER A 436 -15.56 -8.67 -5.80
C SER A 436 -14.87 -8.80 -7.14
N VAL A 437 -13.56 -9.07 -7.19
CA VAL A 437 -12.81 -9.25 -8.44
C VAL A 437 -13.08 -10.63 -9.03
N THR A 438 -12.98 -11.69 -8.22
CA THR A 438 -13.23 -13.07 -8.68
C THR A 438 -14.71 -13.48 -8.58
N GLY A 439 -15.46 -12.90 -7.65
CA GLY A 439 -16.88 -13.17 -7.42
C GLY A 439 -17.21 -14.52 -6.78
N VAL A 440 -16.21 -15.41 -6.66
CA VAL A 440 -16.37 -16.79 -6.15
C VAL A 440 -15.52 -17.09 -4.92
N THR A 441 -14.52 -16.26 -4.61
CA THR A 441 -13.65 -16.42 -3.44
C THR A 441 -13.99 -15.40 -2.35
N THR A 442 -13.37 -15.57 -1.18
CA THR A 442 -13.49 -14.67 -0.03
C THR A 442 -12.47 -13.53 -0.07
N ALA A 443 -12.70 -12.44 0.67
CA ALA A 443 -11.72 -11.40 0.96
C ALA A 443 -10.65 -11.83 1.99
N CYS A 444 -10.78 -13.02 2.59
CA CYS A 444 -9.78 -13.56 3.51
C CYS A 444 -8.62 -14.24 2.76
N PHE A 445 -7.77 -13.47 2.08
CA PHE A 445 -6.59 -13.96 1.36
C PHE A 445 -5.54 -12.85 1.25
N GLU A 446 -4.29 -13.22 0.96
CA GLU A 446 -3.22 -12.29 0.61
C GLU A 446 -3.07 -12.30 -0.92
N PRO A 447 -3.29 -11.17 -1.62
CA PRO A 447 -3.16 -11.08 -3.07
C PRO A 447 -1.82 -11.57 -3.62
N SER A 448 -1.88 -12.19 -4.80
CA SER A 448 -0.71 -12.59 -5.59
C SER A 448 -0.67 -11.76 -6.88
N LEU A 449 0.50 -11.17 -7.17
CA LEU A 449 0.69 -10.26 -8.30
C LEU A 449 1.64 -10.91 -9.30
N ASP A 450 1.19 -11.12 -10.53
CA ASP A 450 2.01 -11.60 -11.65
C ASP A 450 2.55 -10.45 -12.54
N TYR A 451 2.59 -9.27 -11.93
CA TYR A 451 3.09 -8.00 -12.47
C TYR A 451 3.78 -7.19 -11.35
N CYS A 452 4.47 -6.13 -11.77
CA CYS A 452 5.13 -5.17 -10.91
C CYS A 452 4.45 -3.80 -11.07
N VAL A 453 4.21 -3.16 -9.93
CA VAL A 453 3.64 -1.82 -9.84
C VAL A 453 4.72 -0.86 -9.39
N VAL A 454 4.80 0.31 -10.04
CA VAL A 454 5.71 1.40 -9.64
C VAL A 454 4.91 2.66 -9.42
N LYS A 455 5.02 3.22 -8.22
CA LYS A 455 4.51 4.56 -7.87
C LYS A 455 5.63 5.58 -7.93
N ILE A 456 5.36 6.73 -8.54
CA ILE A 456 6.27 7.90 -8.52
C ILE A 456 5.47 9.13 -8.08
N PRO A 457 5.96 9.93 -7.11
CA PRO A 457 5.32 11.18 -6.74
C PRO A 457 5.42 12.24 -7.85
N ARG A 458 4.49 13.19 -7.83
CA ARG A 458 4.50 14.39 -8.65
C ARG A 458 4.85 15.60 -7.81
N TRP A 459 5.78 16.40 -8.31
CA TRP A 459 6.20 17.66 -7.70
C TRP A 459 5.92 18.85 -8.61
N ASP A 460 5.59 19.99 -8.00
CA ASP A 460 5.42 21.28 -8.67
C ASP A 460 6.33 22.37 -8.05
N LEU A 461 7.51 21.98 -7.55
CA LEU A 461 8.44 22.85 -6.83
C LEU A 461 8.93 24.05 -7.65
N ALA A 462 9.00 23.91 -8.98
CA ALA A 462 9.39 24.98 -9.89
C ALA A 462 8.46 26.22 -9.84
N LYS A 463 7.22 26.06 -9.34
CA LYS A 463 6.29 27.19 -9.13
C LYS A 463 6.67 28.05 -7.92
N PHE A 464 7.60 27.60 -7.07
CA PHE A 464 7.96 28.23 -5.80
C PHE A 464 9.46 28.54 -5.70
N ASN A 465 9.87 29.73 -6.16
CA ASN A 465 11.28 30.16 -6.20
C ASN A 465 12.03 30.14 -4.86
N ARG A 466 11.31 30.17 -3.73
CA ARG A 466 11.89 30.18 -2.37
C ARG A 466 11.84 28.83 -1.67
N VAL A 467 11.33 27.79 -2.33
CA VAL A 467 11.22 26.44 -1.76
C VAL A 467 12.39 25.60 -2.26
N SER A 468 13.04 24.88 -1.34
CA SER A 468 14.12 23.95 -1.70
C SER A 468 13.58 22.77 -2.51
N THR A 469 14.29 22.42 -3.58
CA THR A 469 14.06 21.22 -4.41
C THR A 469 14.51 19.93 -3.75
N LYS A 470 15.23 20.00 -2.62
CA LYS A 470 15.64 18.82 -1.86
C LYS A 470 14.40 18.14 -1.26
N ILE A 471 14.30 16.83 -1.41
CA ILE A 471 13.27 16.00 -0.79
C ILE A 471 13.85 15.27 0.43
N GLY A 472 13.00 14.80 1.33
CA GLY A 472 13.41 14.20 2.58
C GLY A 472 12.21 13.69 3.36
N SER A 473 12.28 13.70 4.69
CA SER A 473 11.23 13.17 5.57
C SER A 473 9.93 13.99 5.62
N SER A 474 9.89 15.17 4.99
CA SER A 474 8.69 16.01 4.94
C SER A 474 8.18 16.08 3.51
N MET A 475 6.91 15.71 3.34
CA MET A 475 6.26 15.68 2.04
C MET A 475 6.14 17.07 1.41
N LYS A 476 6.36 17.12 0.10
CA LYS A 476 6.20 18.28 -0.80
C LYS A 476 5.53 17.91 -2.13
N SER A 477 5.37 16.62 -2.42
CA SER A 477 4.64 16.11 -3.57
C SER A 477 3.17 16.52 -3.49
N VAL A 478 2.60 16.80 -4.65
CA VAL A 478 1.22 17.34 -4.81
C VAL A 478 0.26 16.30 -5.39
N GLY A 479 0.77 15.12 -5.71
CA GLY A 479 0.03 13.99 -6.26
C GLY A 479 1.00 12.84 -6.56
N GLU A 480 0.49 11.79 -7.16
CA GLU A 480 1.27 10.61 -7.52
C GLU A 480 0.69 9.88 -8.73
N VAL A 481 1.52 9.03 -9.34
CA VAL A 481 1.10 8.13 -10.41
C VAL A 481 1.42 6.70 -10.02
N MET A 482 0.69 5.78 -10.60
CA MET A 482 0.97 4.36 -10.52
C MET A 482 1.04 3.78 -11.93
N ALA A 483 2.05 2.96 -12.20
CA ALA A 483 2.18 2.26 -13.48
C ALA A 483 2.35 0.77 -13.25
N ILE A 484 1.86 -0.03 -14.20
CA ILE A 484 1.86 -1.47 -14.12
C ILE A 484 2.60 -2.05 -15.34
N GLY A 485 3.47 -3.03 -15.10
CA GLY A 485 4.19 -3.76 -16.13
C GLY A 485 4.65 -5.12 -15.60
N ARG A 486 4.97 -6.08 -16.47
CA ARG A 486 5.41 -7.43 -16.03
C ARG A 486 6.90 -7.52 -15.76
N ASN A 487 7.60 -6.40 -15.86
CA ASN A 487 8.93 -6.21 -15.31
C ASN A 487 9.07 -4.77 -14.80
N PHE A 488 10.07 -4.57 -13.92
CA PHE A 488 10.31 -3.28 -13.31
C PHE A 488 10.64 -2.20 -14.33
N GLU A 489 11.44 -2.50 -15.36
CA GLU A 489 11.84 -1.53 -16.38
C GLU A 489 10.62 -0.96 -17.14
N GLU A 490 9.67 -1.82 -17.51
CA GLU A 490 8.39 -1.45 -18.16
C GLU A 490 7.55 -0.53 -17.28
N ALA A 491 7.29 -0.96 -16.04
CA ALA A 491 6.49 -0.19 -15.09
C ALA A 491 7.14 1.15 -14.74
N PHE A 492 8.46 1.17 -14.50
CA PHE A 492 9.19 2.37 -14.13
C PHE A 492 9.21 3.43 -15.24
N GLN A 493 9.45 3.04 -16.49
CA GLN A 493 9.45 4.00 -17.60
C GLN A 493 8.05 4.56 -17.89
N LYS A 494 6.99 3.75 -17.75
CA LYS A 494 5.60 4.24 -17.81
C LYS A 494 5.33 5.26 -16.71
N ALA A 495 5.68 4.94 -15.46
CA ALA A 495 5.46 5.84 -14.33
C ALA A 495 6.16 7.20 -14.56
N LEU A 496 7.40 7.22 -15.07
CA LEU A 496 8.09 8.46 -15.38
C LEU A 496 7.36 9.34 -16.40
N ARG A 497 6.74 8.74 -17.44
CA ARG A 497 5.95 9.46 -18.44
C ARG A 497 4.62 9.97 -17.87
N MET A 498 4.00 9.19 -16.99
CA MET A 498 2.76 9.58 -16.31
C MET A 498 2.97 10.77 -15.36
N VAL A 499 4.16 10.92 -14.75
CA VAL A 499 4.47 12.04 -13.86
C VAL A 499 4.47 13.37 -14.62
N ASP A 500 5.10 13.43 -15.80
CA ASP A 500 5.28 14.67 -16.55
C ASP A 500 5.27 14.40 -18.06
N GLU A 501 4.33 15.00 -18.78
CA GLU A 501 4.14 14.86 -20.23
C GLU A 501 5.38 15.26 -21.06
N ASN A 502 6.30 16.03 -20.48
CA ASN A 502 7.55 16.44 -21.12
C ASN A 502 8.67 15.39 -20.98
N VAL A 503 8.45 14.35 -20.16
CA VAL A 503 9.40 13.27 -19.92
C VAL A 503 8.99 12.07 -20.76
N ASN A 504 9.91 11.54 -21.58
CA ASN A 504 9.61 10.40 -22.47
C ASN A 504 9.98 9.03 -21.87
N GLY A 505 10.52 9.00 -20.65
CA GLY A 505 11.03 7.81 -19.96
C GLY A 505 12.26 8.13 -19.11
N PHE A 506 13.09 7.12 -18.81
CA PHE A 506 14.33 7.29 -18.07
C PHE A 506 15.43 7.86 -18.98
N ASP A 507 15.43 9.19 -19.14
CA ASP A 507 16.23 9.91 -20.12
C ASP A 507 17.52 10.50 -19.51
N PRO A 508 18.72 10.13 -20.01
CA PRO A 508 19.99 10.60 -19.48
C PRO A 508 20.37 12.03 -19.92
N TYR A 509 19.58 12.70 -20.77
CA TYR A 509 19.90 14.03 -21.31
C TYR A 509 19.17 15.18 -20.60
N ILE A 510 18.20 14.89 -19.73
CA ILE A 510 17.41 15.91 -19.02
C ILE A 510 18.25 16.66 -17.98
N LYS A 511 19.20 15.97 -17.34
CA LYS A 511 20.12 16.54 -16.34
C LYS A 511 21.55 16.15 -16.65
N GLN A 512 22.49 16.93 -16.14
CA GLN A 512 23.91 16.57 -16.11
C GLN A 512 24.22 15.81 -14.82
N VAL A 513 25.33 15.09 -14.82
CA VAL A 513 25.81 14.38 -13.63
C VAL A 513 26.12 15.38 -12.52
N ASN A 514 25.56 15.13 -11.34
CA ASN A 514 25.78 15.92 -10.15
C ASN A 514 25.80 14.98 -8.94
N GLU A 515 26.99 14.66 -8.43
CA GLU A 515 27.11 13.77 -7.27
C GLU A 515 26.42 14.31 -6.01
N ASN A 516 26.30 15.64 -5.86
CA ASN A 516 25.61 16.22 -4.72
C ASN A 516 24.11 15.91 -4.77
N GLU A 517 23.47 15.96 -5.94
CA GLU A 517 22.05 15.58 -6.10
C GLU A 517 21.82 14.07 -6.00
N LEU A 518 22.86 13.25 -6.24
CA LEU A 518 22.79 11.81 -5.98
C LEU A 518 22.81 11.52 -4.47
N ARG A 519 23.63 12.25 -3.70
CA ARG A 519 23.74 12.13 -2.22
C ARG A 519 22.60 12.80 -1.46
N GLU A 520 22.17 13.96 -1.95
CA GLU A 520 21.10 14.77 -1.39
C GLU A 520 19.91 14.76 -2.37
N PRO A 521 18.90 13.93 -2.11
CA PRO A 521 17.85 13.65 -3.07
C PRO A 521 17.04 14.90 -3.43
N THR A 522 16.69 15.01 -4.71
CA THR A 522 15.83 16.08 -5.28
C THR A 522 14.70 15.46 -6.11
N ASP A 523 13.71 16.27 -6.49
CA ASP A 523 12.62 15.88 -7.40
C ASP A 523 13.10 15.42 -8.80
N LYS A 524 14.37 15.66 -9.15
CA LYS A 524 14.99 15.28 -10.43
C LYS A 524 16.15 14.28 -10.29
N ARG A 525 16.35 13.69 -9.10
CA ARG A 525 17.45 12.74 -8.80
C ARG A 525 17.57 11.61 -9.82
N MET A 526 16.45 11.06 -10.26
CA MET A 526 16.44 9.95 -11.23
C MET A 526 17.06 10.32 -12.58
N PHE A 527 16.91 11.55 -13.04
CA PHE A 527 17.54 11.99 -14.30
C PHE A 527 19.04 12.24 -14.13
N VAL A 528 19.48 12.66 -12.94
CA VAL A 528 20.92 12.73 -12.59
C VAL A 528 21.52 11.32 -12.54
N LEU A 529 20.77 10.35 -12.01
CA LEU A 529 21.16 8.93 -11.99
C LEU A 529 21.28 8.36 -13.42
N ALA A 530 20.33 8.66 -14.30
CA ALA A 530 20.38 8.28 -15.71
C ALA A 530 21.63 8.82 -16.41
N ALA A 531 21.95 10.10 -16.20
CA ALA A 531 23.16 10.73 -16.73
C ALA A 531 24.44 10.04 -16.21
N ALA A 532 24.49 9.72 -14.91
CA ALA A 532 25.65 9.07 -14.30
C ALA A 532 25.90 7.65 -14.83
N LEU A 533 24.83 6.88 -15.05
CA LEU A 533 24.89 5.57 -15.71
C LEU A 533 25.38 5.68 -17.15
N ARG A 534 24.96 6.73 -17.87
CA ARG A 534 25.44 6.98 -19.24
C ARG A 534 26.94 7.30 -19.27
N GLU A 535 27.44 8.05 -18.29
CA GLU A 535 28.87 8.31 -18.07
C GLU A 535 29.65 7.11 -17.48
N ASN A 536 29.05 5.92 -17.46
CA ASN A 536 29.65 4.65 -17.03
C ASN A 536 30.04 4.61 -15.54
N TYR A 537 29.32 5.32 -14.67
CA TYR A 537 29.48 5.13 -13.22
C TYR A 537 29.14 3.69 -12.85
N SER A 538 29.94 3.08 -11.97
CA SER A 538 29.68 1.72 -11.49
C SER A 538 28.46 1.69 -10.57
N VAL A 539 27.78 0.53 -10.53
CA VAL A 539 26.65 0.31 -9.62
C VAL A 539 27.08 0.48 -8.16
N ASP A 540 28.29 0.06 -7.80
CA ASP A 540 28.82 0.25 -6.43
C ASP A 540 29.00 1.73 -6.08
N LYS A 541 29.55 2.54 -7.02
CA LYS A 541 29.68 3.98 -6.81
C LYS A 541 28.30 4.63 -6.64
N LEU A 542 27.33 4.25 -7.45
CA LEU A 542 25.97 4.79 -7.36
C LEU A 542 25.27 4.34 -6.07
N TYR A 543 25.49 3.10 -5.62
CA TYR A 543 25.01 2.62 -4.33
C TYR A 543 25.60 3.46 -3.18
N ASP A 544 26.89 3.78 -3.22
CA ASP A 544 27.51 4.59 -2.16
C ASP A 544 27.00 6.02 -2.12
N LEU A 545 26.70 6.60 -3.28
CA LEU A 545 26.12 7.93 -3.38
C LEU A 545 24.66 7.95 -2.96
N THR A 546 23.88 6.95 -3.37
CA THR A 546 22.41 7.03 -3.30
C THR A 546 21.78 6.19 -2.21
N LYS A 547 22.43 5.08 -1.84
CA LYS A 547 21.92 3.96 -1.03
C LYS A 547 20.67 3.27 -1.60
N ILE A 548 20.34 3.51 -2.87
CA ILE A 548 19.33 2.72 -3.62
C ILE A 548 19.89 1.31 -3.83
N ASP A 549 19.08 0.27 -3.58
CA ASP A 549 19.52 -1.12 -3.68
C ASP A 549 20.13 -1.43 -5.07
N LYS A 550 21.19 -2.24 -5.08
CA LYS A 550 21.94 -2.59 -6.28
C LYS A 550 21.08 -3.30 -7.32
N TRP A 551 20.01 -3.99 -6.91
CA TRP A 551 19.07 -4.59 -7.84
C TRP A 551 18.41 -3.51 -8.72
N PHE A 552 17.83 -2.46 -8.12
CA PHE A 552 17.22 -1.35 -8.87
C PHE A 552 18.26 -0.63 -9.73
N LEU A 553 19.46 -0.38 -9.20
CA LEU A 553 20.54 0.25 -9.97
C LEU A 553 20.95 -0.56 -11.21
N ASN A 554 20.97 -1.89 -11.13
CA ASN A 554 21.19 -2.75 -12.29
C ASN A 554 20.04 -2.67 -13.29
N LYS A 555 18.79 -2.56 -12.82
CA LYS A 555 17.63 -2.37 -13.69
C LYS A 555 17.67 -1.03 -14.43
N PHE A 556 18.03 0.06 -13.75
CA PHE A 556 18.27 1.34 -14.39
C PHE A 556 19.42 1.29 -15.40
N LYS A 557 20.50 0.56 -15.07
CA LYS A 557 21.60 0.33 -16.00
C LYS A 557 21.14 -0.40 -17.26
N ASN A 558 20.28 -1.42 -17.15
CA ASN A 558 19.72 -2.13 -18.31
C ASN A 558 19.04 -1.17 -19.28
N ILE A 559 18.24 -0.23 -18.76
CA ILE A 559 17.54 0.77 -19.59
C ILE A 559 18.56 1.64 -20.34
N ILE A 560 19.57 2.15 -19.64
CA ILE A 560 20.58 3.05 -20.24
C ILE A 560 21.49 2.33 -21.25
N GLU A 561 21.90 1.10 -20.97
CA GLU A 561 22.68 0.30 -21.94
C GLU A 561 21.85 0.00 -23.20
N TYR A 562 20.56 -0.29 -23.05
CA TYR A 562 19.67 -0.47 -24.19
C TYR A 562 19.44 0.84 -24.96
N TYR A 563 19.37 1.97 -24.26
CA TYR A 563 19.31 3.30 -24.88
C TYR A 563 20.55 3.54 -25.76
N LYS A 564 21.77 3.26 -25.25
CA LYS A 564 23.01 3.36 -26.04
C LYS A 564 22.99 2.45 -27.26
N GLN A 565 22.45 1.23 -27.13
CA GLN A 565 22.29 0.31 -28.26
C GLN A 565 21.36 0.89 -29.33
N LEU A 566 20.22 1.48 -28.93
CA LEU A 566 19.29 2.13 -29.87
C LEU A 566 19.96 3.30 -30.60
N GLU A 567 20.74 4.13 -29.92
CA GLU A 567 21.46 5.26 -30.54
C GLU A 567 22.54 4.82 -31.53
N SER A 568 23.13 3.64 -31.33
CA SER A 568 24.07 3.04 -32.27
C SER A 568 23.39 2.43 -33.51
N THR A 569 22.06 2.29 -33.48
CA THR A 569 21.25 1.71 -34.55
C THR A 569 20.66 2.81 -35.42
N SER A 570 20.73 2.68 -36.75
CA SER A 570 20.05 3.60 -37.67
C SER A 570 18.58 3.23 -37.82
N SER A 571 17.74 4.20 -38.21
CA SER A 571 16.33 3.95 -38.55
C SER A 571 16.12 2.88 -39.63
N THR A 572 17.12 2.62 -40.48
CA THR A 572 17.09 1.58 -41.52
C THR A 572 17.58 0.20 -41.07
N SER A 573 18.18 0.09 -39.88
CA SER A 573 18.79 -1.16 -39.36
C SER A 573 18.08 -1.72 -38.13
N ILE A 574 17.02 -1.05 -37.66
CA ILE A 574 16.23 -1.54 -36.53
C ILE A 574 15.49 -2.83 -36.91
N THR A 575 15.75 -3.90 -36.16
CA THR A 575 15.15 -5.22 -36.38
C THR A 575 13.92 -5.42 -35.50
N PHE A 576 13.12 -6.44 -35.84
CA PHE A 576 12.00 -6.90 -35.02
C PHE A 576 12.41 -7.12 -33.55
N ASP A 577 13.51 -7.85 -33.31
CA ASP A 577 13.94 -8.21 -31.96
C ASP A 577 14.38 -6.97 -31.16
N ILE A 578 15.10 -6.03 -31.79
CA ILE A 578 15.53 -4.80 -31.14
C ILE A 578 14.30 -3.96 -30.74
N LEU A 579 13.35 -3.80 -31.66
CA LEU A 579 12.15 -3.01 -31.39
C LEU A 579 11.28 -3.67 -30.31
N LYS A 580 11.01 -4.98 -30.44
CA LYS A 580 10.21 -5.74 -29.46
C LYS A 580 10.83 -5.65 -28.06
N LYS A 581 12.14 -5.84 -27.94
CA LYS A 581 12.82 -5.76 -26.65
C LYS A 581 12.82 -4.33 -26.08
N ALA A 582 12.91 -3.30 -26.91
CA ALA A 582 12.74 -1.90 -26.47
C ALA A 582 11.37 -1.68 -25.83
N LYS A 583 10.30 -2.17 -26.47
CA LYS A 583 8.93 -2.07 -25.94
C LYS A 583 8.76 -2.88 -24.65
N GLN A 584 9.32 -4.10 -24.59
CA GLN A 584 9.27 -4.96 -23.41
C GLN A 584 9.94 -4.36 -22.16
N ILE A 585 10.92 -3.48 -22.31
CA ILE A 585 11.56 -2.76 -21.20
C ILE A 585 10.99 -1.33 -21.01
N GLY A 586 9.88 -1.00 -21.68
CA GLY A 586 9.11 0.21 -21.42
C GLY A 586 9.44 1.44 -22.26
N PHE A 587 10.25 1.34 -23.33
CA PHE A 587 10.52 2.50 -24.20
C PHE A 587 9.25 2.92 -24.95
N SER A 588 8.92 4.21 -24.91
CA SER A 588 7.89 4.79 -25.77
C SER A 588 8.37 4.90 -27.22
N ASP A 589 7.44 4.93 -28.17
CA ASP A 589 7.70 5.17 -29.58
C ASP A 589 8.43 6.51 -29.76
N LYS A 590 8.10 7.52 -28.95
CA LYS A 590 8.77 8.82 -28.91
C LYS A 590 10.22 8.74 -28.44
N GLN A 591 10.51 7.94 -27.41
CA GLN A 591 11.88 7.74 -26.90
C GLN A 591 12.74 6.96 -27.92
N ILE A 592 12.17 5.94 -28.56
CA ILE A 592 12.85 5.18 -29.62
C ILE A 592 13.12 6.09 -30.82
N ALA A 593 12.13 6.89 -31.23
CA ALA A 593 12.25 7.83 -32.33
C ALA A 593 13.39 8.84 -32.10
N ALA A 594 13.51 9.38 -30.88
CA ALA A 594 14.61 10.26 -30.52
C ALA A 594 15.97 9.56 -30.64
N ALA A 595 16.10 8.33 -30.16
CA ALA A 595 17.35 7.56 -30.20
C ALA A 595 17.80 7.22 -31.63
N ILE A 596 16.90 6.77 -32.50
CA ILE A 596 17.22 6.33 -33.88
C ILE A 596 17.09 7.44 -34.93
N LYS A 597 16.82 8.68 -34.50
CA LYS A 597 16.58 9.87 -35.36
C LYS A 597 15.42 9.68 -36.36
N SER A 598 14.28 9.22 -35.84
CA SER A 598 13.01 9.05 -36.57
C SER A 598 11.91 9.94 -35.98
N THR A 599 10.66 9.73 -36.38
CA THR A 599 9.47 10.35 -35.78
C THR A 599 8.66 9.30 -35.01
N GLU A 600 7.88 9.73 -34.02
CA GLU A 600 6.98 8.86 -33.24
C GLU A 600 6.06 8.04 -34.15
N LEU A 601 5.42 8.71 -35.13
CA LEU A 601 4.58 8.03 -36.14
C LEU A 601 5.37 7.05 -37.02
N GLY A 602 6.64 7.33 -37.32
CA GLY A 602 7.49 6.42 -38.07
C GLY A 602 7.79 5.14 -37.29
N VAL A 603 8.10 5.26 -36.00
CA VAL A 603 8.31 4.10 -35.11
C VAL A 603 7.01 3.32 -34.92
N ARG A 604 5.88 3.99 -34.72
CA ARG A 604 4.58 3.33 -34.62
C ARG A 604 4.25 2.50 -35.86
N LYS A 605 4.40 3.07 -37.06
CA LYS A 605 4.17 2.34 -38.32
C LYS A 605 5.06 1.10 -38.45
N LEU A 606 6.34 1.24 -38.13
CA LEU A 606 7.27 0.10 -38.14
C LEU A 606 6.84 -0.98 -37.13
N ARG A 607 6.39 -0.56 -35.94
CA ARG A 607 5.86 -1.43 -34.90
C ARG A 607 4.62 -2.19 -35.37
N GLU A 608 3.70 -1.52 -36.07
CA GLU A 608 2.52 -2.11 -36.71
C GLU A 608 2.89 -3.10 -37.84
N GLU A 609 3.84 -2.75 -38.71
CA GLU A 609 4.37 -3.63 -39.77
C GLU A 609 4.97 -4.92 -39.20
N PHE A 610 5.68 -4.80 -38.07
CA PHE A 610 6.22 -5.92 -37.31
C PHE A 610 5.20 -6.62 -36.41
N LYS A 611 3.96 -6.13 -36.34
CA LYS A 611 2.89 -6.68 -35.46
C LYS A 611 3.30 -6.74 -33.99
N ILE A 612 4.02 -5.73 -33.53
CA ILE A 612 4.44 -5.58 -32.13
C ILE A 612 3.41 -4.68 -31.43
N THR A 613 2.34 -5.25 -30.92
CA THR A 613 1.32 -4.53 -30.15
C THR A 613 1.37 -4.97 -28.68
N PRO A 614 0.97 -4.10 -27.73
CA PRO A 614 0.82 -4.54 -26.36
C PRO A 614 -0.34 -5.53 -26.24
N PHE A 615 -0.33 -6.32 -25.18
CA PHE A 615 -1.43 -7.19 -24.77
C PHE A 615 -2.16 -6.59 -23.59
N VAL A 616 -3.47 -6.85 -23.51
CA VAL A 616 -4.31 -6.39 -22.41
C VAL A 616 -4.37 -7.50 -21.37
N LYS A 617 -4.02 -7.16 -20.13
CA LYS A 617 -3.98 -8.08 -19.00
C LYS A 617 -4.90 -7.64 -17.87
N GLN A 618 -5.52 -8.61 -17.22
CA GLN A 618 -6.40 -8.38 -16.07
C GLN A 618 -5.61 -8.31 -14.76
N ILE A 619 -6.10 -7.49 -13.84
CA ILE A 619 -5.72 -7.49 -12.43
C ILE A 619 -6.79 -8.32 -11.71
N ASP A 620 -6.44 -9.55 -11.36
CA ASP A 620 -7.38 -10.55 -10.83
C ASP A 620 -7.24 -10.82 -9.32
N THR A 621 -6.30 -10.15 -8.65
CA THR A 621 -5.90 -10.32 -7.24
C THR A 621 -5.18 -11.63 -6.89
N VAL A 622 -5.17 -12.64 -7.78
CA VAL A 622 -4.76 -14.02 -7.46
C VAL A 622 -3.82 -14.66 -8.50
N ALA A 623 -3.21 -13.85 -9.38
CA ALA A 623 -2.28 -14.32 -10.41
C ALA A 623 -2.82 -15.48 -11.24
N ALA A 624 -4.06 -15.33 -11.74
CA ALA A 624 -4.80 -16.30 -12.53
C ALA A 624 -5.15 -17.64 -11.85
N GLU A 625 -5.07 -17.74 -10.51
CA GLU A 625 -5.60 -18.91 -9.77
C GLU A 625 -7.11 -19.07 -10.02
N TRP A 626 -7.84 -17.95 -10.04
CA TRP A 626 -9.26 -17.88 -10.35
C TRP A 626 -9.53 -16.84 -11.44
N PRO A 627 -10.52 -17.07 -12.32
CA PRO A 627 -10.87 -16.09 -13.34
C PRO A 627 -11.43 -14.81 -12.71
N ALA A 628 -11.01 -13.66 -13.23
CA ALA A 628 -11.59 -12.37 -12.86
C ALA A 628 -12.95 -12.15 -13.54
N SER A 629 -13.91 -11.69 -12.75
CA SER A 629 -15.22 -11.23 -13.23
C SER A 629 -15.22 -9.74 -13.61
N THR A 630 -14.20 -8.99 -13.19
CA THR A 630 -14.04 -7.56 -13.46
C THR A 630 -13.05 -7.30 -14.61
N ASN A 631 -13.21 -6.17 -15.29
CA ASN A 631 -12.27 -5.71 -16.30
C ASN A 631 -11.41 -4.58 -15.74
N TYR A 632 -10.60 -4.91 -14.72
CA TYR A 632 -9.54 -4.04 -14.26
C TYR A 632 -8.25 -4.40 -15.02
N LEU A 633 -7.74 -3.49 -15.85
CA LEU A 633 -6.84 -3.83 -16.95
C LEU A 633 -5.57 -2.98 -16.95
N TYR A 634 -4.50 -3.53 -17.51
CA TYR A 634 -3.30 -2.80 -17.90
C TYR A 634 -2.74 -3.34 -19.22
N LEU A 635 -1.89 -2.55 -19.88
CA LEU A 635 -1.21 -2.95 -21.12
C LEU A 635 0.19 -3.47 -20.83
N THR A 636 0.66 -4.49 -21.55
CA THR A 636 2.06 -4.94 -21.46
C THR A 636 2.57 -5.54 -22.76
N TYR A 637 3.84 -5.29 -23.08
CA TYR A 637 4.54 -5.96 -24.19
C TYR A 637 5.11 -7.34 -23.79
N ASN A 638 4.98 -7.71 -22.51
CA ASN A 638 5.44 -8.98 -21.93
C ASN A 638 4.31 -10.01 -21.83
N GLY A 639 3.45 -10.03 -22.84
CA GLY A 639 2.36 -10.99 -23.01
C GLY A 639 2.45 -11.73 -24.34
N SER A 640 1.57 -12.71 -24.51
CA SER A 640 1.38 -13.44 -25.77
C SER A 640 -0.08 -13.49 -26.24
N THR A 641 -1.02 -13.14 -25.36
CA THR A 641 -2.47 -13.14 -25.61
C THR A 641 -3.12 -12.04 -24.76
N HIS A 642 -4.28 -11.56 -25.18
CA HIS A 642 -5.15 -10.73 -24.36
C HIS A 642 -5.97 -11.61 -23.40
N ASP A 643 -6.34 -11.05 -22.24
CA ASP A 643 -7.20 -11.75 -21.27
C ASP A 643 -8.71 -11.54 -21.54
N LEU A 644 -9.05 -10.68 -22.49
CA LEU A 644 -10.43 -10.39 -22.88
C LEU A 644 -10.58 -10.14 -24.39
N ASP A 645 -11.83 -10.22 -24.84
CA ASP A 645 -12.25 -9.90 -26.21
C ASP A 645 -12.50 -8.41 -26.42
N PHE A 646 -12.58 -7.97 -27.69
CA PHE A 646 -12.80 -6.56 -28.07
C PHE A 646 -14.02 -6.43 -28.99
N PRO A 647 -15.26 -6.49 -28.44
CA PRO A 647 -16.48 -6.47 -29.24
C PRO A 647 -16.79 -5.12 -29.92
N GLY A 648 -16.05 -4.05 -29.59
CA GLY A 648 -16.30 -2.70 -30.10
C GLY A 648 -17.48 -2.01 -29.41
N GLU A 649 -17.83 -0.80 -29.87
CA GLU A 649 -19.00 0.00 -29.42
C GLU A 649 -18.96 0.51 -27.97
N LEU A 650 -17.77 0.70 -27.40
CA LEU A 650 -17.60 1.35 -26.08
C LEU A 650 -17.25 2.83 -26.24
N ILE A 651 -17.66 3.65 -25.29
CA ILE A 651 -17.31 5.07 -25.21
C ILE A 651 -16.14 5.23 -24.26
N MET A 652 -15.04 5.82 -24.74
CA MET A 652 -13.86 6.08 -23.92
C MET A 652 -13.98 7.42 -23.19
N VAL A 653 -13.68 7.41 -21.90
CA VAL A 653 -13.54 8.59 -21.03
C VAL A 653 -12.09 8.64 -20.54
N LEU A 654 -11.42 9.76 -20.82
CA LEU A 654 -10.06 10.00 -20.37
C LEU A 654 -10.09 10.73 -19.02
N GLY A 655 -9.31 10.23 -18.06
CA GLY A 655 -9.22 10.80 -16.73
C GLY A 655 -8.38 12.07 -16.66
N SER A 656 -8.25 12.60 -15.44
CA SER A 656 -7.45 13.81 -15.17
C SER A 656 -5.94 13.57 -15.23
N GLY A 657 -5.50 12.32 -15.12
CA GLY A 657 -4.11 12.01 -14.82
C GLY A 657 -3.74 12.43 -13.40
N VAL A 658 -2.44 12.68 -13.20
CA VAL A 658 -1.87 13.04 -11.89
C VAL A 658 -2.35 14.41 -11.40
N TYR A 659 -2.67 14.49 -10.11
CA TYR A 659 -2.95 15.76 -9.48
C TYR A 659 -1.72 16.66 -9.43
N ARG A 660 -1.96 17.95 -9.65
CA ARG A 660 -0.95 19.01 -9.67
C ARG A 660 -1.61 20.35 -9.37
N ILE A 661 -0.81 21.38 -9.08
CA ILE A 661 -1.38 22.70 -8.77
C ILE A 661 -2.10 23.24 -10.02
N GLY A 662 -3.42 23.39 -9.91
CA GLY A 662 -4.31 23.80 -11.01
C GLY A 662 -5.07 22.64 -11.68
N SER A 663 -4.83 21.40 -11.29
CA SER A 663 -5.61 20.22 -11.73
C SER A 663 -5.70 19.21 -10.59
N SER A 664 -6.86 19.15 -9.94
CA SER A 664 -7.10 18.33 -8.75
C SER A 664 -8.39 17.52 -8.88
N VAL A 665 -8.96 17.10 -7.74
CA VAL A 665 -10.10 16.19 -7.62
C VAL A 665 -11.34 16.64 -8.39
N GLU A 666 -11.51 17.93 -8.68
CA GLU A 666 -12.62 18.44 -9.50
C GLU A 666 -12.68 17.79 -10.90
N PHE A 667 -11.54 17.44 -11.49
CA PHE A 667 -11.51 16.76 -12.78
C PHE A 667 -11.86 15.27 -12.68
N ASP A 668 -11.55 14.64 -11.54
CA ASP A 668 -12.02 13.30 -11.24
C ASP A 668 -13.54 13.28 -11.06
N TRP A 669 -14.08 14.27 -10.36
CA TRP A 669 -15.53 14.46 -10.23
C TRP A 669 -16.23 14.60 -11.58
N CYS A 670 -15.64 15.37 -12.51
CA CYS A 670 -16.16 15.48 -13.88
C CYS A 670 -16.14 14.14 -14.62
N ALA A 671 -15.04 13.39 -14.54
CA ALA A 671 -14.90 12.10 -15.20
C ALA A 671 -15.89 11.06 -14.65
N VAL A 672 -16.01 10.96 -13.31
CA VAL A 672 -16.96 10.06 -12.65
C VAL A 672 -18.42 10.47 -12.96
N GLY A 673 -18.72 11.76 -12.98
CA GLY A 673 -20.03 12.27 -13.40
C GLY A 673 -20.38 11.85 -14.83
N CYS A 674 -19.42 11.95 -15.75
CA CYS A 674 -19.58 11.49 -17.13
C CYS A 674 -19.82 9.98 -17.22
N LEU A 675 -19.01 9.17 -16.52
CA LEU A 675 -19.17 7.70 -16.48
C LEU A 675 -20.55 7.29 -15.97
N ARG A 676 -21.01 7.90 -14.87
CA ARG A 676 -22.34 7.63 -14.29
C ARG A 676 -23.46 7.97 -15.25
N GLU A 677 -23.37 9.10 -15.95
CA GLU A 677 -24.39 9.50 -16.91
C GLU A 677 -24.41 8.60 -18.15
N LEU A 678 -23.25 8.20 -18.67
CA LEU A 678 -23.17 7.21 -19.75
C LEU A 678 -23.78 5.87 -19.34
N LYS A 679 -23.53 5.41 -18.12
CA LYS A 679 -24.14 4.22 -17.54
C LYS A 679 -25.66 4.33 -17.42
N ASN A 680 -26.18 5.49 -16.99
CA ASN A 680 -27.62 5.77 -16.93
C ASN A 680 -28.28 5.71 -18.32
N GLN A 681 -27.55 6.07 -19.37
CA GLN A 681 -27.99 5.97 -20.76
C GLN A 681 -27.79 4.55 -21.37
N GLY A 682 -27.38 3.57 -20.55
CA GLY A 682 -27.13 2.20 -20.98
C GLY A 682 -25.93 2.05 -21.93
N LYS A 683 -24.99 3.01 -21.92
CA LYS A 683 -23.77 2.97 -22.73
C LYS A 683 -22.66 2.22 -21.98
N LYS A 684 -21.91 1.41 -22.72
CA LYS A 684 -20.71 0.76 -22.19
C LYS A 684 -19.50 1.70 -22.28
N THR A 685 -18.66 1.68 -21.26
CA THR A 685 -17.61 2.68 -21.04
C THR A 685 -16.23 2.08 -20.89
N ILE A 686 -15.22 2.78 -21.41
CA ILE A 686 -13.80 2.55 -21.13
C ILE A 686 -13.29 3.75 -20.34
N MET A 687 -12.69 3.52 -19.18
CA MET A 687 -11.98 4.55 -18.43
C MET A 687 -10.47 4.35 -18.61
N ILE A 688 -9.74 5.42 -18.92
CA ILE A 688 -8.26 5.42 -18.91
C ILE A 688 -7.77 6.48 -17.93
N ASN A 689 -7.08 6.07 -16.88
CA ASN A 689 -6.44 6.97 -15.92
C ASN A 689 -5.33 6.23 -15.16
N TYR A 690 -4.39 6.97 -14.59
CA TYR A 690 -3.20 6.42 -13.92
C TYR A 690 -2.95 7.01 -12.53
N ASN A 691 -3.92 7.76 -11.99
CA ASN A 691 -3.82 8.33 -10.66
C ASN A 691 -4.47 7.38 -9.63
N PRO A 692 -3.70 6.84 -8.66
CA PRO A 692 -4.20 5.84 -7.72
C PRO A 692 -5.10 6.43 -6.63
N GLU A 693 -5.10 7.76 -6.45
CA GLU A 693 -5.88 8.44 -5.42
C GLU A 693 -7.38 8.58 -5.77
N THR A 694 -7.77 8.23 -7.00
CA THR A 694 -9.04 8.72 -7.57
C THR A 694 -10.18 7.69 -7.56
N VAL A 695 -11.40 8.19 -7.63
CA VAL A 695 -12.60 7.33 -7.73
C VAL A 695 -12.79 6.85 -9.16
N SER A 696 -12.36 7.61 -10.17
CA SER A 696 -12.43 7.15 -11.57
C SER A 696 -11.58 5.91 -11.83
N THR A 697 -10.53 5.67 -11.05
CA THR A 697 -9.73 4.43 -11.12
C THR A 697 -10.28 3.32 -10.22
N ASP A 698 -11.54 3.38 -9.81
CA ASP A 698 -12.24 2.22 -9.25
C ASP A 698 -12.86 1.39 -10.37
N TYR A 699 -12.62 0.09 -10.37
CA TYR A 699 -13.01 -0.81 -11.46
C TYR A 699 -14.54 -1.00 -11.55
N ASP A 700 -15.30 -0.61 -10.53
CA ASP A 700 -16.76 -0.67 -10.53
C ASP A 700 -17.43 0.56 -11.18
N MET A 701 -16.67 1.62 -11.47
CA MET A 701 -17.17 2.87 -12.07
C MET A 701 -17.34 2.78 -13.59
N SER A 702 -16.70 1.83 -14.26
CA SER A 702 -16.74 1.65 -15.72
C SER A 702 -16.81 0.18 -16.12
N ASP A 703 -17.18 -0.12 -17.36
CA ASP A 703 -17.22 -1.51 -17.84
C ASP A 703 -15.83 -2.08 -18.10
N ARG A 704 -14.86 -1.21 -18.41
CA ARG A 704 -13.43 -1.51 -18.55
C ARG A 704 -12.61 -0.35 -17.99
N LEU A 705 -11.80 -0.62 -16.98
CA LEU A 705 -10.84 0.34 -16.45
C LEU A 705 -9.44 -0.06 -16.92
N TYR A 706 -8.79 0.79 -17.69
CA TYR A 706 -7.37 0.68 -18.01
C TYR A 706 -6.59 1.61 -17.08
N PHE A 707 -5.79 1.02 -16.19
CA PHE A 707 -4.84 1.77 -15.37
C PHE A 707 -3.57 2.02 -16.17
N GLU A 708 -3.62 2.98 -17.09
CA GLU A 708 -2.58 3.15 -18.11
C GLU A 708 -2.33 4.62 -18.46
N GLU A 709 -1.21 4.86 -19.17
CA GLU A 709 -0.73 6.17 -19.58
C GLU A 709 -1.73 6.87 -20.51
N ILE A 710 -1.97 8.17 -20.28
CA ILE A 710 -2.78 8.99 -21.19
C ILE A 710 -1.83 9.70 -22.17
N SER A 711 -1.29 8.95 -23.13
CA SER A 711 -0.47 9.47 -24.23
C SER A 711 -1.04 9.07 -25.58
N PHE A 712 -0.62 9.75 -26.65
CA PHE A 712 -1.08 9.44 -28.00
C PHE A 712 -0.81 7.97 -28.37
N GLU A 713 0.36 7.45 -28.04
CA GLU A 713 0.72 6.07 -28.31
C GLU A 713 -0.23 5.07 -27.62
N VAL A 714 -0.46 5.25 -26.32
CA VAL A 714 -1.19 4.29 -25.48
C VAL A 714 -2.70 4.39 -25.67
N VAL A 715 -3.25 5.58 -25.89
CA VAL A 715 -4.69 5.75 -26.17
C VAL A 715 -5.07 5.18 -27.55
N MET A 716 -4.12 5.12 -28.48
CA MET A 716 -4.32 4.56 -29.82
C MET A 716 -4.05 3.05 -29.90
N ASP A 717 -3.27 2.50 -28.96
CA ASP A 717 -3.07 1.06 -28.78
C ASP A 717 -4.30 0.40 -28.16
#